data_AF-A0A7I8KPN2-F1
#
_entry.id   AF-A0A7I8KPN2-F1
#
_cell.length_a   1.000
_cell.length_b   1.000
_cell.length_c   1.000
_cell.angle_alpha   90.00
_cell.angle_beta   90.00
_cell.angle_gamma   90.00
#
_symmetry.space_group_name_H-M   'P 1'
#
loop_
_entity.id
_entity.type
_entity.pdbx_description
1 polymer ?
#
loop_
_entity_poly.entity_id
_entity_poly.type
_entity_poly.pdbx_seq_one_letter_code
_entity_poly.pdbx_strand_id
1 'polypeptide(L)'
;MAGPGRLGPRGGKRPSSSSYCTVTTVAFVAFFLLAVWVFSSSSFVHSSTRTGGAAVRSRASLSSVYFRSTPSVLLNGSSEEGEKVGEEEAEGAVDEEPPVGVVSEGLEIRREAYPGSEGTEKEGSPDERKEEERQLRQQQQQEEQQQRHHQQHQEERQRHQQQQQEEERQRHQQQQQEEERQRHQQQQQEEERQRHRQQQQEEEQRHQQQQQDEEQRNQRQQQQEEEQRHQHQHQQQQQEEEQRHQQEEEEEEQRRQQQQQQEQEEDNVLSQQYQKSEEEANGDLPLESEGEQSQETGMEQEERQPPDPTFDEEVNREGHEKAGDESVNREEDDPSETHDPQNEGEAGYLDHHRLQNPYSTENKETELPSHQELKDAEEQEESPSKIEKEEEGNEVVHLRRETEESVKDSQAAAEELASETDERKTPPWTTQEDQSQDEKERQKELLRSQIKETKWALCNVTAGADYIPCLDNTEALRHIPTRHYEHRERHCPEESPSCLVPLPQGYRRPVEWPRSRDKIWYKNVPHTKLAVVKGHQNWVKVSGEYLTFPGGGTQFIHGALHYIDFIQRSVRNISWGKRTRVVLDVGCGVASFGGYLFERDVLAMSFAPKDEHEAQVQFALERGIPAISAVMGSQRLPFPSKVFDLIHCARCRVPWHAEGGALLLELNRLLRPGGYFVWSATPVYQKLKDDVEIWRAMMALTKSMCWELVTIRKDRLNSVGAAFFRKPISNECYDSRQQKAPPLCREDDDPDVAWYVSLQSCMHRVPTEASERGSRWPEEWPRRLRTPPHWLKSSKLGVYGKPAPDDFTADYEHWKRVVSMSYLAGLGIEWPKVRNAMDMRAVYGGFAAALKDLKIWVMNVVDVDSPETLPIIYERGLFGIYHDWCESFSTYPRTYDLLHADKLFSTLKQRCSVIPVVVEVDRILRPGGKLIVRDEQKVVSEVEDVLRSLHWEVPLTFSMGREGILCAEKSDWRPPETLWSSS
;
A
#
# COMPACT_ATOMS: atom_id res chain seq x y z
N MET A 1 -3.82 47.08 -72.91
CA MET A 1 -3.02 48.33 -73.09
C MET A 1 -3.54 49.38 -72.11
N ALA A 2 -2.69 50.35 -71.72
CA ALA A 2 -3.02 51.64 -71.09
C ALA A 2 -3.87 51.70 -69.78
N GLY A 3 -3.31 52.35 -68.74
CA GLY A 3 -4.06 53.19 -67.78
C GLY A 3 -3.85 54.68 -68.12
N PRO A 4 -3.67 55.63 -67.17
CA PRO A 4 -3.78 55.53 -65.70
C PRO A 4 -4.33 56.79 -64.93
N GLY A 5 -4.71 56.64 -63.65
CA GLY A 5 -4.60 57.67 -62.58
C GLY A 5 -5.56 58.90 -62.58
N ARG A 6 -5.51 59.88 -61.63
CA ARG A 6 -4.94 59.97 -60.24
C ARG A 6 -5.37 61.32 -59.55
N LEU A 7 -5.24 61.44 -58.20
CA LEU A 7 -5.12 62.67 -57.33
C LEU A 7 -6.35 63.24 -56.54
N GLY A 8 -6.07 63.89 -55.38
CA GLY A 8 -6.97 64.64 -54.45
C GLY A 8 -6.61 66.16 -54.38
N PRO A 9 -6.48 66.90 -53.24
CA PRO A 9 -6.59 66.53 -51.77
C PRO A 9 -7.06 67.66 -50.75
N ARG A 10 -6.92 67.40 -49.41
CA ARG A 10 -6.83 68.33 -48.20
C ARG A 10 -8.12 69.00 -47.62
N GLY A 11 -8.26 69.27 -46.29
CA GLY A 11 -7.56 68.75 -45.06
C GLY A 11 -7.50 69.67 -43.79
N GLY A 12 -7.49 69.08 -42.56
CA GLY A 12 -7.06 69.71 -41.25
C GLY A 12 -8.08 69.66 -40.07
N LYS A 13 -7.74 69.63 -38.75
CA LYS A 13 -6.46 69.52 -37.96
C LYS A 13 -6.66 69.10 -36.45
N ARG A 14 -5.97 68.02 -35.99
CA ARG A 14 -5.22 67.80 -34.69
C ARG A 14 -5.93 67.85 -33.29
N PRO A 15 -5.34 67.33 -32.16
CA PRO A 15 -3.90 67.02 -31.87
C PRO A 15 -3.49 65.69 -31.14
N SER A 16 -2.16 65.42 -31.12
CA SER A 16 -1.22 64.67 -30.19
C SER A 16 -1.66 63.69 -29.06
N SER A 17 -0.85 62.75 -28.52
CA SER A 17 0.46 62.11 -28.90
C SER A 17 0.94 61.04 -27.86
N SER A 18 1.47 59.91 -28.35
CA SER A 18 2.43 58.90 -27.77
C SER A 18 2.88 58.90 -26.28
N SER A 19 2.83 57.73 -25.62
CA SER A 19 3.93 57.15 -24.76
C SER A 19 3.57 55.76 -24.18
N TYR A 20 4.26 54.66 -24.58
CA TYR A 20 4.07 53.33 -23.95
C TYR A 20 5.29 52.37 -23.87
N CYS A 21 6.44 52.66 -24.50
CA CYS A 21 7.59 51.73 -24.54
C CYS A 21 8.69 51.94 -23.48
N THR A 22 8.54 52.91 -22.57
CA THR A 22 9.56 53.24 -21.54
C THR A 22 9.22 52.76 -20.13
N VAL A 23 7.98 52.35 -19.86
CA VAL A 23 7.50 52.03 -18.50
C VAL A 23 7.99 50.66 -18.02
N THR A 24 8.00 49.65 -18.88
CA THR A 24 8.38 48.27 -18.55
C THR A 24 9.86 48.13 -18.18
N THR A 25 10.76 48.81 -18.90
CA THR A 25 12.21 48.76 -18.63
C THR A 25 12.56 49.38 -17.28
N VAL A 26 11.92 50.51 -16.91
CA VAL A 26 12.14 51.19 -15.62
C VAL A 26 11.63 50.33 -14.45
N ALA A 27 10.47 49.67 -14.61
CA ALA A 27 9.94 48.76 -13.60
C ALA A 27 10.87 47.57 -13.33
N PHE A 28 11.48 47.00 -14.38
CA PHE A 28 12.39 45.85 -14.24
C PHE A 28 13.71 46.23 -13.54
N VAL A 29 14.29 47.39 -13.88
CA VAL A 29 15.49 47.90 -13.20
C VAL A 29 15.20 48.27 -11.73
N ALA A 30 14.04 48.86 -11.44
CA ALA A 30 13.63 49.17 -10.07
C ALA A 30 13.49 47.90 -9.21
N PHE A 31 12.93 46.82 -9.75
CA PHE A 31 12.84 45.53 -9.05
C PHE A 31 14.21 44.92 -8.77
N PHE A 32 15.15 44.99 -9.73
CA PHE A 32 16.52 44.49 -9.56
C PHE A 32 17.29 45.28 -8.49
N LEU A 33 17.16 46.62 -8.48
CA LEU A 33 17.81 47.46 -7.48
C LEU A 33 17.21 47.28 -6.07
N LEU A 34 15.90 47.03 -5.96
CA LEU A 34 15.27 46.66 -4.69
C LEU A 34 15.78 45.31 -4.16
N ALA A 35 15.93 44.30 -5.02
CA ALA A 35 16.48 42.99 -4.62
C ALA A 35 17.92 43.11 -4.10
N VAL A 36 18.77 43.90 -4.78
CA VAL A 36 20.14 44.17 -4.34
C VAL A 36 20.17 44.96 -3.01
N TRP A 37 19.30 45.94 -2.83
CA TRP A 37 19.24 46.73 -1.58
C TRP A 37 18.80 45.90 -0.36
N VAL A 38 17.81 45.01 -0.54
CA VAL A 38 17.33 44.10 0.52
C VAL A 38 18.40 43.10 0.95
N PHE A 39 19.23 42.60 0.02
CA PHE A 39 20.35 41.70 0.34
C PHE A 39 21.58 42.39 0.95
N SER A 40 21.66 43.73 0.95
CA SER A 40 22.85 44.49 1.35
C SER A 40 22.71 45.23 2.69
N SER A 41 21.61 45.04 3.43
CA SER A 41 21.19 45.96 4.52
C SER A 41 21.06 45.30 5.90
N SER A 42 22.07 44.54 6.33
CA SER A 42 22.14 43.96 7.69
C SER A 42 22.80 44.93 8.67
N SER A 43 22.06 45.46 9.65
CA SER A 43 22.63 46.23 10.77
C SER A 43 21.73 46.26 12.01
N PHE A 44 22.36 46.18 13.19
CA PHE A 44 21.72 46.18 14.51
C PHE A 44 21.18 47.56 14.92
N VAL A 45 20.01 47.59 15.58
CA VAL A 45 19.65 48.61 16.59
C VAL A 45 18.90 47.94 17.75
N HIS A 46 19.08 48.45 18.97
CA HIS A 46 18.51 47.94 20.21
C HIS A 46 17.86 49.12 20.99
N SER A 47 16.64 48.99 21.55
CA SER A 47 16.23 49.59 22.86
C SER A 47 14.72 49.64 23.17
N SER A 48 14.40 49.51 24.46
CA SER A 48 13.35 50.19 25.25
C SER A 48 11.83 50.03 24.98
N THR A 49 11.25 49.06 25.70
CA THR A 49 10.13 49.22 26.66
C THR A 49 9.23 50.48 26.67
N ARG A 50 7.90 50.27 26.54
CA ARG A 50 6.92 50.69 27.59
C ARG A 50 5.51 50.06 27.51
N THR A 51 5.13 49.38 28.60
CA THR A 51 3.80 49.26 29.27
C THR A 51 2.48 49.55 28.52
N GLY A 52 1.56 48.56 28.55
CA GLY A 52 0.11 48.76 28.51
C GLY A 52 -0.65 47.73 27.64
N GLY A 53 -1.74 47.06 28.07
CA GLY A 53 -2.34 47.07 29.41
C GLY A 53 -3.84 46.78 29.45
N ALA A 54 -4.31 45.61 28.99
CA ALA A 54 -5.70 45.18 29.16
C ALA A 54 -5.79 43.65 29.27
N ALA A 55 -6.53 43.14 30.27
CA ALA A 55 -6.76 41.72 30.47
C ALA A 55 -8.27 41.43 30.56
N VAL A 56 -8.72 40.39 29.86
CA VAL A 56 -10.05 39.79 30.04
C VAL A 56 -9.85 38.30 30.29
N ARG A 57 -10.38 37.80 31.41
CA ARG A 57 -10.35 36.38 31.77
C ARG A 57 -11.52 35.64 31.13
N SER A 58 -11.24 34.48 30.54
CA SER A 58 -12.14 33.33 30.59
C SER A 58 -11.40 32.14 31.20
N ARG A 59 -12.09 31.35 32.03
CA ARG A 59 -11.54 30.15 32.66
C ARG A 59 -11.81 28.94 31.76
N ALA A 60 -10.81 28.09 31.58
CA ALA A 60 -10.97 26.67 31.29
C ALA A 60 -10.25 25.89 32.40
N SER A 61 -10.76 24.71 32.76
CA SER A 61 -10.20 23.89 33.84
C SER A 61 -9.13 22.96 33.30
N LEU A 62 -8.00 22.86 34.01
CA LEU A 62 -6.98 21.84 33.80
C LEU A 62 -6.89 21.00 35.07
N SER A 63 -7.24 19.72 34.97
CA SER A 63 -6.91 18.71 35.97
C SER A 63 -5.82 17.82 35.40
N SER A 64 -4.60 17.99 35.89
CA SER A 64 -3.49 17.06 35.64
C SER A 64 -3.02 16.50 36.97
N VAL A 65 -3.07 15.18 37.12
CA VAL A 65 -2.54 14.47 38.29
C VAL A 65 -1.40 13.57 37.83
N TYR A 66 -0.21 14.15 37.70
CA TYR A 66 1.03 13.37 37.72
C TYR A 66 1.35 13.01 39.17
N PHE A 67 1.45 11.72 39.48
CA PHE A 67 2.14 11.29 40.69
C PHE A 67 3.64 11.12 40.43
N ARG A 68 4.43 11.15 41.51
CA ARG A 68 5.83 11.58 41.49
C ARG A 68 6.72 10.63 42.29
N SER A 69 7.82 10.19 41.68
CA SER A 69 8.91 9.49 42.38
C SER A 69 10.23 10.23 42.19
N THR A 70 10.70 10.85 43.27
CA THR A 70 12.05 11.43 43.40
C THR A 70 12.95 10.47 44.19
N PRO A 71 14.27 10.62 44.08
CA PRO A 71 15.00 11.02 45.28
C PRO A 71 15.79 12.32 45.10
N SER A 72 16.17 12.92 46.23
CA SER A 72 16.80 14.25 46.29
C SER A 72 18.32 14.16 46.37
N VAL A 73 19.00 15.14 45.76
CA VAL A 73 20.38 15.53 46.10
C VAL A 73 20.32 16.92 46.76
N LEU A 74 21.25 17.20 47.68
CA LEU A 74 21.26 18.40 48.52
C LEU A 74 22.58 19.19 48.42
N LEU A 75 22.47 20.50 48.64
CA LEU A 75 23.52 21.48 49.00
C LEU A 75 24.49 21.98 47.90
N ASN A 76 24.20 23.21 47.45
CA ASN A 76 25.05 24.42 47.51
C ASN A 76 26.57 24.36 47.21
N GLY A 77 27.00 25.21 46.26
CA GLY A 77 28.37 25.75 46.14
C GLY A 77 28.44 26.79 45.02
N SER A 78 28.95 28.00 45.28
CA SER A 78 28.83 29.15 44.37
C SER A 78 30.10 30.01 44.23
N SER A 79 30.63 30.09 43.00
CA SER A 79 31.51 31.14 42.42
C SER A 79 31.74 30.75 40.94
N GLU A 80 31.77 31.59 39.89
CA GLU A 80 32.48 32.88 39.66
C GLU A 80 34.02 32.68 39.73
N GLU A 81 34.86 33.08 38.75
CA GLU A 81 34.71 33.91 37.52
C GLU A 81 35.56 33.37 36.34
N GLY A 82 35.35 33.90 35.12
CA GLY A 82 36.35 33.95 34.02
C GLY A 82 36.60 32.66 33.21
N GLU A 83 37.03 32.71 31.93
CA GLU A 83 37.06 33.81 30.94
C GLU A 83 36.87 33.25 29.50
N LYS A 84 36.85 34.12 28.49
CA LYS A 84 36.53 33.87 27.07
C LYS A 84 37.63 33.10 26.30
N VAL A 85 37.26 32.25 25.32
CA VAL A 85 37.27 32.49 23.85
C VAL A 85 38.56 33.14 23.32
N GLY A 86 39.25 32.61 22.31
CA GLY A 86 38.99 31.43 21.46
C GLY A 86 39.69 31.57 20.10
N GLU A 87 39.30 30.74 19.11
CA GLU A 87 39.55 30.93 17.65
C GLU A 87 41.05 30.85 17.20
N GLU A 88 41.44 30.40 16.00
CA GLU A 88 40.73 29.69 14.90
C GLU A 88 41.71 28.90 13.98
N GLU A 89 41.12 28.25 12.97
CA GLU A 89 41.64 27.60 11.74
C GLU A 89 42.56 28.53 10.85
N ALA A 90 43.27 28.15 9.77
CA ALA A 90 43.80 26.92 9.12
C ALA A 90 44.92 27.38 8.11
N GLU A 91 45.48 26.73 7.07
CA GLU A 91 45.29 25.47 6.29
C GLU A 91 46.68 24.81 5.96
N GLY A 92 46.80 24.04 4.85
CA GLY A 92 48.02 23.37 4.36
C GLY A 92 48.78 24.12 3.23
N ALA A 93 49.53 23.46 2.33
CA ALA A 93 49.76 22.03 2.06
C ALA A 93 51.04 21.78 1.19
N VAL A 94 51.27 20.52 0.75
CA VAL A 94 52.16 20.05 -0.37
C VAL A 94 53.64 19.67 -0.05
N ASP A 95 53.84 18.37 0.19
CA ASP A 95 54.74 17.37 -0.46
C ASP A 95 56.31 17.38 -0.49
N GLU A 96 56.80 16.13 -0.61
CA GLU A 96 58.13 15.54 -0.94
C GLU A 96 59.23 15.36 0.15
N GLU A 97 59.96 14.23 0.00
CA GLU A 97 60.89 13.62 0.98
C GLU A 97 62.41 13.85 0.65
N PRO A 98 63.38 12.96 0.99
CA PRO A 98 64.23 13.12 2.18
C PRO A 98 65.74 13.26 1.82
N PRO A 99 66.66 13.42 2.81
CA PRO A 99 67.34 12.21 3.31
C PRO A 99 67.89 12.24 4.77
N VAL A 100 68.05 11.01 5.29
CA VAL A 100 68.98 10.50 6.33
C VAL A 100 70.11 11.42 6.84
N GLY A 101 70.30 11.51 8.17
CA GLY A 101 71.54 12.04 8.77
C GLY A 101 71.64 11.95 10.31
N VAL A 102 72.37 10.96 10.83
CA VAL A 102 72.60 10.77 12.29
C VAL A 102 73.62 11.76 12.85
N VAL A 103 73.32 12.41 13.98
CA VAL A 103 74.31 12.83 14.99
C VAL A 103 73.74 12.62 16.40
N SER A 104 74.59 12.20 17.34
CA SER A 104 74.24 11.99 18.75
C SER A 104 75.26 12.65 19.69
N GLU A 105 74.82 13.64 20.46
CA GLU A 105 75.51 14.18 21.64
C GLU A 105 74.41 14.47 22.70
N GLY A 106 74.69 14.46 24.00
CA GLY A 106 75.97 14.23 24.69
C GLY A 106 75.92 14.87 26.07
N LEU A 107 75.27 14.21 27.04
CA LEU A 107 74.98 14.83 28.33
C LEU A 107 76.20 14.77 29.27
N GLU A 108 76.84 15.92 29.53
CA GLU A 108 77.73 16.05 30.69
C GLU A 108 76.92 15.96 31.99
N ILE A 109 77.35 15.11 32.93
CA ILE A 109 76.96 15.22 34.34
C ILE A 109 78.16 15.73 35.13
N ARG A 110 78.05 16.97 35.58
CA ARG A 110 79.04 17.70 36.37
C ARG A 110 79.01 17.26 37.84
N ARG A 111 80.20 17.13 38.45
CA ARG A 111 80.37 16.88 39.89
C ARG A 111 80.09 18.14 40.72
N GLU A 112 79.50 17.98 41.90
CA GLU A 112 79.70 18.76 43.15
C GLU A 112 78.63 18.26 44.18
N ALA A 113 78.76 18.42 45.50
CA ALA A 113 79.89 18.23 46.43
C ALA A 113 79.31 18.19 47.87
N TYR A 114 79.88 17.42 48.81
CA TYR A 114 79.60 17.53 50.24
C TYR A 114 80.89 17.37 51.07
N PRO A 115 81.10 18.16 52.15
CA PRO A 115 82.30 18.10 52.98
C PRO A 115 82.26 16.93 53.97
N GLY A 116 83.44 16.46 54.39
CA GLY A 116 83.58 15.39 55.39
C GLY A 116 84.10 15.90 56.74
N SER A 117 84.39 14.95 57.63
CA SER A 117 85.12 15.18 58.88
C SER A 117 85.93 13.93 59.28
N GLU A 118 87.16 14.17 59.73
CA GLU A 118 87.94 13.50 60.79
C GLU A 118 87.46 12.12 61.31
N GLY A 119 88.29 11.10 61.50
CA GLY A 119 89.75 11.00 61.30
C GLY A 119 90.48 10.43 62.52
N THR A 120 90.67 9.10 62.57
CA THR A 120 91.57 8.44 63.53
C THR A 120 92.21 7.20 62.91
N GLU A 121 93.50 7.28 62.56
CA GLU A 121 94.29 6.10 62.18
C GLU A 121 94.88 5.41 63.44
N LYS A 122 95.04 4.09 63.35
CA LYS A 122 95.92 3.30 64.23
C LYS A 122 96.74 2.36 63.35
N GLU A 123 98.04 2.29 63.59
CA GLU A 123 98.95 1.50 62.75
C GLU A 123 98.79 -0.01 62.99
N GLY A 124 98.41 -0.74 61.93
CA GLY A 124 98.35 -2.22 61.90
C GLY A 124 99.66 -2.87 61.45
N SER A 125 99.83 -4.16 61.76
CA SER A 125 101.11 -4.88 61.64
C SER A 125 101.49 -5.21 60.19
N PRO A 126 102.79 -5.39 59.84
CA PRO A 126 103.22 -5.62 58.45
C PRO A 126 102.76 -6.92 57.76
N ASP A 127 102.20 -7.89 58.48
CA ASP A 127 101.66 -9.13 57.88
C ASP A 127 100.16 -9.07 57.59
N GLU A 128 99.36 -8.36 58.38
CA GLU A 128 97.91 -8.20 58.16
C GLU A 128 97.63 -7.55 56.80
N ARG A 129 98.41 -6.52 56.45
CA ARG A 129 98.34 -5.83 55.15
C ARG A 129 98.55 -6.73 53.92
N LYS A 130 99.23 -7.88 54.05
CA LYS A 130 99.43 -8.82 52.93
C LYS A 130 98.23 -9.74 52.72
N GLU A 131 97.43 -9.96 53.75
CA GLU A 131 96.20 -10.74 53.66
C GLU A 131 95.05 -9.87 53.14
N GLU A 132 94.96 -8.61 53.58
CA GLU A 132 94.09 -7.59 52.97
C GLU A 132 94.41 -7.38 51.47
N GLU A 133 95.69 -7.23 51.08
CA GLU A 133 96.06 -7.11 49.65
C GLU A 133 95.60 -8.32 48.82
N ARG A 134 95.57 -9.53 49.40
CA ARG A 134 95.10 -10.74 48.72
C ARG A 134 93.58 -10.78 48.59
N GLN A 135 92.86 -10.42 49.65
CA GLN A 135 91.40 -10.35 49.61
C GLN A 135 90.93 -9.26 48.64
N LEU A 136 91.56 -8.08 48.67
CA LEU A 136 91.25 -6.96 47.76
C LEU A 136 91.52 -7.34 46.29
N ARG A 137 92.61 -8.06 45.99
CA ARG A 137 92.89 -8.59 44.65
C ARG A 137 91.88 -9.65 44.20
N GLN A 138 91.41 -10.52 45.09
CA GLN A 138 90.34 -11.48 44.77
C GLN A 138 89.00 -10.77 44.51
N GLN A 139 88.67 -9.75 45.31
CA GLN A 139 87.46 -8.96 45.13
C GLN A 139 87.47 -8.19 43.80
N GLN A 140 88.59 -7.53 43.46
CA GLN A 140 88.79 -6.89 42.15
C GLN A 140 88.68 -7.90 41.00
N GLN A 141 89.23 -9.12 41.13
CA GLN A 141 89.08 -10.15 40.11
C GLN A 141 87.63 -10.64 39.94
N GLN A 142 86.85 -10.69 41.02
CA GLN A 142 85.41 -11.00 40.95
C GLN A 142 84.61 -9.86 40.30
N GLU A 143 84.88 -8.61 40.67
CA GLU A 143 84.23 -7.45 40.04
C GLU A 143 84.56 -7.36 38.54
N GLU A 144 85.82 -7.56 38.15
CA GLU A 144 86.25 -7.56 36.75
C GLU A 144 85.65 -8.75 35.96
N GLN A 145 85.38 -9.89 36.60
CA GLN A 145 84.60 -10.98 36.01
C GLN A 145 83.11 -10.62 35.85
N GLN A 146 82.49 -10.02 36.86
CA GLN A 146 81.09 -9.59 36.80
C GLN A 146 80.87 -8.50 35.75
N GLN A 147 81.79 -7.54 35.62
CA GLN A 147 81.75 -6.51 34.58
C GLN A 147 81.85 -7.12 33.18
N ARG A 148 82.79 -8.04 32.93
CA ARG A 148 82.89 -8.76 31.64
C ARG A 148 81.62 -9.55 31.32
N HIS A 149 81.04 -10.26 32.30
CA HIS A 149 79.81 -11.02 32.08
C HIS A 149 78.59 -10.10 31.84
N HIS A 150 78.54 -8.94 32.49
CA HIS A 150 77.51 -7.93 32.24
C HIS A 150 77.65 -7.32 30.84
N GLN A 151 78.89 -7.03 30.40
CA GLN A 151 79.19 -6.47 29.08
C GLN A 151 78.81 -7.44 27.96
N GLN A 152 79.20 -8.73 28.07
CA GLN A 152 78.75 -9.77 27.12
C GLN A 152 77.22 -9.86 27.05
N HIS A 153 76.53 -9.80 28.20
CA HIS A 153 75.07 -9.86 28.23
C HIS A 153 74.39 -8.58 27.67
N GLN A 154 75.07 -7.43 27.67
CA GLN A 154 74.63 -6.25 26.92
C GLN A 154 74.82 -6.42 25.41
N GLU A 155 75.97 -6.95 24.96
CA GLU A 155 76.25 -7.21 23.54
C GLU A 155 75.27 -8.23 22.93
N GLU A 156 74.94 -9.30 23.65
CA GLU A 156 73.92 -10.27 23.21
C GLU A 156 72.53 -9.63 23.08
N ARG A 157 72.13 -8.77 24.03
CA ARG A 157 70.85 -8.03 23.94
C ARG A 157 70.84 -7.09 22.74
N GLN A 158 71.92 -6.37 22.46
CA GLN A 158 72.02 -5.50 21.28
C GLN A 158 71.94 -6.30 19.98
N ARG A 159 72.64 -7.44 19.88
CA ARG A 159 72.56 -8.35 18.71
C ARG A 159 71.13 -8.86 18.48
N HIS A 160 70.46 -9.31 19.55
CA HIS A 160 69.09 -9.82 19.44
C HIS A 160 68.09 -8.72 19.05
N GLN A 161 68.27 -7.50 19.59
CA GLN A 161 67.44 -6.34 19.24
C GLN A 161 67.68 -5.88 17.79
N GLN A 162 68.90 -5.98 17.27
CA GLN A 162 69.19 -5.75 15.85
C GLN A 162 68.53 -6.80 14.94
N GLN A 163 68.58 -8.09 15.30
CA GLN A 163 67.89 -9.14 14.53
C GLN A 163 66.37 -8.92 14.47
N GLN A 164 65.73 -8.55 15.60
CA GLN A 164 64.30 -8.24 15.62
C GLN A 164 63.95 -7.07 14.67
N GLN A 165 64.74 -6.00 14.68
CA GLN A 165 64.55 -4.87 13.75
C GLN A 165 64.85 -5.19 12.28
N GLU A 166 65.55 -6.30 12.00
CA GLU A 166 65.82 -6.77 10.64
C GLU A 166 64.67 -7.68 10.15
N GLU A 167 64.15 -8.57 11.01
CA GLU A 167 62.94 -9.36 10.73
C GLU A 167 61.70 -8.48 10.55
N GLU A 168 61.51 -7.43 11.37
CA GLU A 168 60.41 -6.47 11.20
C GLU A 168 60.49 -5.73 9.86
N ARG A 169 61.70 -5.31 9.44
CA ARG A 169 61.91 -4.67 8.14
C ARG A 169 61.63 -5.63 6.99
N GLN A 170 62.06 -6.88 7.07
CA GLN A 170 61.74 -7.89 6.05
C GLN A 170 60.24 -8.19 5.98
N ARG A 171 59.54 -8.28 7.13
CA ARG A 171 58.08 -8.45 7.18
C ARG A 171 57.34 -7.26 6.54
N HIS A 172 57.73 -6.03 6.86
CA HIS A 172 57.09 -4.84 6.31
C HIS A 172 57.32 -4.72 4.80
N GLN A 173 58.53 -5.05 4.33
CA GLN A 173 58.85 -5.07 2.89
C GLN A 173 58.11 -6.19 2.14
N GLN A 174 57.83 -7.33 2.78
CA GLN A 174 56.95 -8.37 2.22
C GLN A 174 55.50 -7.89 2.12
N GLN A 175 54.97 -7.24 3.16
CA GLN A 175 53.60 -6.68 3.13
C GLN A 175 53.42 -5.65 2.00
N GLN A 176 54.36 -4.71 1.84
CA GLN A 176 54.31 -3.74 0.73
C GLN A 176 54.27 -4.42 -0.64
N GLN A 177 55.11 -5.45 -0.87
CA GLN A 177 55.07 -6.23 -2.12
C GLN A 177 53.82 -7.10 -2.29
N GLU A 178 53.05 -7.36 -1.23
CA GLU A 178 51.78 -8.07 -1.29
C GLU A 178 50.62 -7.10 -1.59
N GLU A 179 50.62 -5.91 -0.97
CA GLU A 179 49.68 -4.82 -1.29
C GLU A 179 49.82 -4.34 -2.73
N GLU A 180 51.03 -4.17 -3.27
CA GLU A 180 51.24 -3.83 -4.68
C GLU A 180 50.66 -4.91 -5.61
N ARG A 181 50.85 -6.19 -5.28
CA ARG A 181 50.29 -7.31 -6.05
C ARG A 181 48.76 -7.33 -5.99
N GLN A 182 48.16 -7.09 -4.82
CA GLN A 182 46.71 -6.98 -4.67
C GLN A 182 46.14 -5.78 -5.44
N ARG A 183 46.78 -4.60 -5.37
CA ARG A 183 46.40 -3.40 -6.16
C ARG A 183 46.43 -3.67 -7.66
N HIS A 184 47.50 -4.28 -8.16
CA HIS A 184 47.62 -4.60 -9.58
C HIS A 184 46.59 -5.65 -10.04
N GLN A 185 46.30 -6.65 -9.20
CA GLN A 185 45.27 -7.65 -9.48
C GLN A 185 43.85 -7.05 -9.43
N GLN A 186 43.58 -6.08 -8.57
CA GLN A 186 42.33 -5.32 -8.56
C GLN A 186 42.16 -4.49 -9.84
N GLN A 187 43.20 -3.78 -10.29
CA GLN A 187 43.16 -3.03 -11.55
C GLN A 187 42.84 -3.92 -12.76
N GLN A 188 43.48 -5.09 -12.87
CA GLN A 188 43.18 -6.05 -13.94
C GLN A 188 41.72 -6.53 -13.91
N GLN A 189 41.18 -6.86 -12.71
CA GLN A 189 39.78 -7.22 -12.56
C GLN A 189 38.80 -6.05 -12.80
N GLU A 190 39.25 -4.80 -12.69
CA GLU A 190 38.42 -3.63 -13.02
C GLU A 190 38.40 -3.37 -14.53
N GLU A 191 39.54 -3.50 -15.23
CA GLU A 191 39.60 -3.46 -16.70
C GLU A 191 38.72 -4.54 -17.34
N GLU A 192 38.77 -5.79 -16.85
CA GLU A 192 37.88 -6.86 -17.33
C GLU A 192 36.40 -6.52 -17.09
N ARG A 193 36.07 -5.96 -15.91
CA ARG A 193 34.71 -5.51 -15.59
C ARG A 193 34.27 -4.25 -16.36
N GLN A 194 35.18 -3.48 -16.94
CA GLN A 194 34.84 -2.40 -17.88
C GLN A 194 34.60 -2.97 -19.29
N ARG A 195 35.48 -3.85 -19.79
CA ARG A 195 35.33 -4.54 -21.09
C ARG A 195 34.03 -5.35 -21.17
N HIS A 196 33.70 -6.11 -20.12
CA HIS A 196 32.46 -6.90 -20.08
C HIS A 196 31.20 -6.00 -20.05
N ARG A 197 31.26 -4.81 -19.43
CA ARG A 197 30.16 -3.84 -19.46
C ARG A 197 30.00 -3.17 -20.83
N GLN A 198 31.09 -2.89 -21.55
CA GLN A 198 31.00 -2.43 -22.94
C GLN A 198 30.37 -3.48 -23.86
N GLN A 199 30.78 -4.75 -23.74
CA GLN A 199 30.19 -5.84 -24.53
C GLN A 199 28.69 -6.03 -24.25
N GLN A 200 28.26 -5.94 -23.00
CA GLN A 200 26.84 -5.98 -22.64
C GLN A 200 26.06 -4.79 -23.24
N GLN A 201 26.64 -3.59 -23.25
CA GLN A 201 25.99 -2.41 -23.87
C GLN A 201 25.89 -2.54 -25.40
N GLU A 202 26.87 -3.16 -26.06
CA GLU A 202 26.80 -3.45 -27.50
C GLU A 202 25.77 -4.55 -27.83
N GLU A 203 25.62 -5.57 -26.98
CA GLU A 203 24.54 -6.57 -27.12
C GLU A 203 23.15 -5.97 -26.86
N GLU A 204 22.98 -5.15 -25.81
CA GLU A 204 21.70 -4.45 -25.54
C GLU A 204 21.30 -3.54 -26.70
N GLN A 205 22.23 -2.76 -27.26
CA GLN A 205 21.94 -1.91 -28.44
C GLN A 205 21.56 -2.75 -29.67
N ARG A 206 22.29 -3.85 -29.94
CA ARG A 206 21.94 -4.79 -31.01
C ARG A 206 20.55 -5.40 -30.83
N HIS A 207 20.20 -5.77 -29.60
CA HIS A 207 18.91 -6.41 -29.34
C HIS A 207 17.75 -5.40 -29.37
N GLN A 208 17.94 -4.16 -28.89
CA GLN A 208 16.97 -3.07 -29.06
C GLN A 208 16.74 -2.76 -30.55
N GLN A 209 17.79 -2.74 -31.37
CA GLN A 209 17.64 -2.49 -32.81
C GLN A 209 16.90 -3.65 -33.53
N GLN A 210 17.18 -4.90 -33.16
CA GLN A 210 16.40 -6.05 -33.65
C GLN A 210 14.92 -5.95 -33.28
N GLN A 211 14.60 -5.55 -32.06
CA GLN A 211 13.21 -5.35 -31.62
C GLN A 211 12.50 -4.23 -32.41
N GLN A 212 13.20 -3.13 -32.72
CA GLN A 212 12.66 -2.05 -33.56
C GLN A 212 12.43 -2.48 -35.01
N ASP A 213 13.33 -3.27 -35.60
CA ASP A 213 13.17 -3.83 -36.95
C ASP A 213 12.01 -4.84 -37.01
N GLU A 214 11.84 -5.66 -35.97
CA GLU A 214 10.71 -6.59 -35.85
C GLU A 214 9.37 -5.87 -35.63
N GLU A 215 9.34 -4.82 -34.79
CA GLU A 215 8.14 -4.00 -34.58
C GLU A 215 7.72 -3.27 -35.88
N GLN A 216 8.67 -2.68 -36.62
CA GLN A 216 8.41 -2.09 -37.93
C GLN A 216 7.95 -3.11 -38.99
N ARG A 217 8.33 -4.38 -38.86
CA ARG A 217 7.87 -5.46 -39.74
C ARG A 217 6.44 -5.88 -39.40
N ASN A 218 6.13 -6.00 -38.12
CA ASN A 218 4.80 -6.33 -37.62
C ASN A 218 3.77 -5.23 -37.97
N GLN A 219 4.14 -3.96 -37.83
CA GLN A 219 3.30 -2.82 -38.26
C GLN A 219 2.99 -2.86 -39.76
N ARG A 220 3.97 -3.22 -40.60
CA ARG A 220 3.77 -3.37 -42.06
C ARG A 220 2.88 -4.55 -42.42
N GLN A 221 2.93 -5.66 -41.66
CA GLN A 221 1.98 -6.77 -41.86
C GLN A 221 0.56 -6.38 -41.43
N GLN A 222 0.39 -5.67 -40.31
CA GLN A 222 -0.93 -5.19 -39.87
C GLN A 222 -1.56 -4.24 -40.89
N GLN A 223 -0.80 -3.31 -41.47
CA GLN A 223 -1.29 -2.45 -42.56
C GLN A 223 -1.75 -3.25 -43.79
N GLN A 224 -1.00 -4.28 -44.19
CA GLN A 224 -1.40 -5.15 -45.30
C GLN A 224 -2.64 -6.01 -44.99
N GLU A 225 -2.83 -6.43 -43.73
CA GLU A 225 -4.05 -7.13 -43.29
C GLU A 225 -5.26 -6.19 -43.23
N GLU A 226 -5.09 -4.92 -42.85
CA GLU A 226 -6.15 -3.90 -42.89
C GLU A 226 -6.53 -3.52 -44.33
N GLU A 227 -5.57 -3.35 -45.24
CA GLU A 227 -5.85 -3.11 -46.67
C GLU A 227 -6.63 -4.29 -47.30
N GLN A 228 -6.24 -5.54 -47.02
CA GLN A 228 -6.95 -6.72 -47.49
C GLN A 228 -8.37 -6.83 -46.90
N ARG A 229 -8.55 -6.48 -45.61
CA ARG A 229 -9.87 -6.41 -44.98
C ARG A 229 -10.76 -5.35 -45.62
N HIS A 230 -10.23 -4.17 -45.92
CA HIS A 230 -10.98 -3.12 -46.60
C HIS A 230 -11.37 -3.51 -48.03
N GLN A 231 -10.48 -4.15 -48.80
CA GLN A 231 -10.82 -4.66 -50.13
C GLN A 231 -11.91 -5.74 -50.06
N HIS A 232 -11.84 -6.65 -49.09
CA HIS A 232 -12.85 -7.70 -48.94
C HIS A 232 -14.22 -7.15 -48.50
N GLN A 233 -14.27 -6.16 -47.59
CA GLN A 233 -15.51 -5.47 -47.24
C GLN A 233 -16.10 -4.71 -48.43
N HIS A 234 -15.27 -4.07 -49.26
CA HIS A 234 -15.76 -3.36 -50.44
C HIS A 234 -16.37 -4.31 -51.49
N GLN A 235 -15.77 -5.49 -51.69
CA GLN A 235 -16.34 -6.55 -52.54
C GLN A 235 -17.65 -7.12 -51.97
N GLN A 236 -17.76 -7.29 -50.64
CA GLN A 236 -19.02 -7.70 -50.02
C GLN A 236 -20.13 -6.65 -50.23
N GLN A 237 -19.82 -5.37 -50.06
CA GLN A 237 -20.79 -4.29 -50.29
C GLN A 237 -21.27 -4.23 -51.75
N GLN A 238 -20.37 -4.41 -52.72
CA GLN A 238 -20.75 -4.48 -54.14
C GLN A 238 -21.68 -5.68 -54.42
N GLN A 239 -21.43 -6.83 -53.81
CA GLN A 239 -22.29 -8.02 -53.95
C GLN A 239 -23.65 -7.85 -53.26
N GLU A 240 -23.71 -7.13 -52.14
CA GLU A 240 -24.97 -6.76 -51.48
C GLU A 240 -25.77 -5.73 -52.32
N GLU A 241 -25.11 -4.76 -52.96
CA GLU A 241 -25.77 -3.84 -53.90
C GLU A 241 -26.29 -4.55 -55.16
N GLU A 242 -25.52 -5.44 -55.78
CA GLU A 242 -25.97 -6.25 -56.93
C GLU A 242 -27.19 -7.13 -56.57
N GLN A 243 -27.19 -7.75 -55.39
CA GLN A 243 -28.32 -8.56 -54.93
C GLN A 243 -29.55 -7.71 -54.60
N ARG A 244 -29.38 -6.52 -54.04
CA ARG A 244 -30.51 -5.58 -53.84
C ARG A 244 -31.09 -5.11 -55.16
N HIS A 245 -30.25 -4.80 -56.16
CA HIS A 245 -30.74 -4.43 -57.50
C HIS A 245 -31.54 -5.55 -58.15
N GLN A 246 -31.07 -6.80 -58.07
CA GLN A 246 -31.80 -7.96 -58.60
C GLN A 246 -33.15 -8.18 -57.88
N GLN A 247 -33.21 -7.98 -56.55
CA GLN A 247 -34.47 -8.06 -55.80
C GLN A 247 -35.44 -6.91 -56.13
N GLU A 248 -34.93 -5.70 -56.37
CA GLU A 248 -35.75 -4.55 -56.76
C GLU A 248 -36.28 -4.71 -58.22
N GLU A 249 -35.51 -5.34 -59.12
CA GLU A 249 -35.99 -5.76 -60.46
C GLU A 249 -37.05 -6.88 -60.39
N GLU A 250 -36.84 -7.92 -59.56
CA GLU A 250 -37.83 -8.99 -59.35
C GLU A 250 -39.14 -8.47 -58.71
N GLU A 251 -39.08 -7.52 -57.77
CA GLU A 251 -40.26 -6.84 -57.23
C GLU A 251 -40.98 -6.00 -58.30
N GLU A 252 -40.26 -5.29 -59.17
CA GLU A 252 -40.89 -4.49 -60.22
C GLU A 252 -41.57 -5.38 -61.28
N GLU A 253 -40.95 -6.51 -61.67
CA GLU A 253 -41.59 -7.46 -62.58
C GLU A 253 -42.84 -8.08 -61.94
N GLN A 254 -42.80 -8.48 -60.67
CA GLN A 254 -43.99 -8.98 -59.96
C GLN A 254 -45.10 -7.94 -59.86
N ARG A 255 -44.78 -6.66 -59.63
CA ARG A 255 -45.76 -5.55 -59.66
C ARG A 255 -46.39 -5.37 -61.04
N ARG A 256 -45.60 -5.43 -62.11
CA ARG A 256 -46.10 -5.37 -63.50
C ARG A 256 -47.01 -6.56 -63.82
N GLN A 257 -46.68 -7.77 -63.36
CA GLN A 257 -47.53 -8.95 -63.52
C GLN A 257 -48.84 -8.85 -62.70
N GLN A 258 -48.81 -8.28 -61.49
CA GLN A 258 -50.02 -8.01 -60.70
C GLN A 258 -50.91 -6.94 -61.35
N GLN A 259 -50.35 -5.87 -61.91
CA GLN A 259 -51.12 -4.87 -62.67
C GLN A 259 -51.82 -5.48 -63.89
N GLN A 260 -51.12 -6.32 -64.67
CA GLN A 260 -51.74 -7.03 -65.80
C GLN A 260 -52.83 -8.02 -65.38
N GLN A 261 -52.75 -8.60 -64.17
CA GLN A 261 -53.84 -9.42 -63.61
C GLN A 261 -55.02 -8.55 -63.18
N GLN A 262 -54.79 -7.40 -62.54
CA GLN A 262 -55.86 -6.46 -62.17
C GLN A 262 -56.59 -5.89 -63.39
N GLU A 263 -55.87 -5.51 -64.45
CA GLU A 263 -56.46 -5.08 -65.73
C GLU A 263 -57.34 -6.19 -66.34
N GLN A 264 -56.90 -7.47 -66.27
CA GLN A 264 -57.68 -8.62 -66.74
C GLN A 264 -58.88 -8.97 -65.84
N GLU A 265 -58.84 -8.65 -64.55
CA GLU A 265 -60.00 -8.78 -63.67
C GLU A 265 -61.01 -7.64 -63.88
N GLU A 266 -60.56 -6.39 -64.08
CA GLU A 266 -61.45 -5.27 -64.41
C GLU A 266 -62.16 -5.47 -65.77
N ASP A 267 -61.47 -5.93 -66.82
CA ASP A 267 -62.09 -6.27 -68.11
C ASP A 267 -63.12 -7.41 -67.98
N ASN A 268 -62.85 -8.41 -67.13
CA ASN A 268 -63.82 -9.47 -66.82
C ASN A 268 -65.05 -8.94 -66.07
N VAL A 269 -64.86 -8.02 -65.12
CA VAL A 269 -65.96 -7.39 -64.36
C VAL A 269 -66.80 -6.48 -65.26
N LEU A 270 -66.19 -5.73 -66.18
CA LEU A 270 -66.90 -4.97 -67.21
C LEU A 270 -67.74 -5.91 -68.10
N SER A 271 -67.12 -6.97 -68.62
CA SER A 271 -67.80 -7.97 -69.47
C SER A 271 -69.02 -8.60 -68.77
N GLN A 272 -68.90 -8.90 -67.47
CA GLN A 272 -70.02 -9.41 -66.65
C GLN A 272 -71.09 -8.36 -66.33
N GLN A 273 -70.77 -7.07 -66.29
CA GLN A 273 -71.77 -6.00 -66.15
C GLN A 273 -72.55 -5.77 -67.46
N TYR A 274 -71.87 -5.81 -68.62
CA TYR A 274 -72.53 -5.74 -69.93
C TYR A 274 -73.48 -6.93 -70.14
N GLN A 275 -73.06 -8.17 -69.85
CA GLN A 275 -73.93 -9.35 -69.94
C GLN A 275 -75.14 -9.34 -68.99
N LYS A 276 -75.16 -8.46 -67.98
CA LYS A 276 -76.24 -8.36 -66.99
C LYS A 276 -77.20 -7.18 -67.23
N SER A 277 -77.03 -6.47 -68.34
CA SER A 277 -77.86 -5.32 -68.72
C SER A 277 -78.63 -5.49 -70.05
N GLU A 278 -78.50 -6.63 -70.74
CA GLU A 278 -79.17 -6.91 -72.03
C GLU A 278 -80.46 -7.77 -71.94
N GLU A 279 -80.96 -8.14 -70.75
CA GLU A 279 -82.21 -8.92 -70.61
C GLU A 279 -83.50 -8.10 -70.37
N GLU A 280 -83.42 -6.77 -70.18
CA GLU A 280 -84.61 -5.90 -70.09
C GLU A 280 -84.60 -4.76 -71.13
N ALA A 281 -85.79 -4.47 -71.69
CA ALA A 281 -86.10 -3.39 -72.65
C ALA A 281 -85.60 -3.51 -74.11
N ASN A 282 -86.27 -4.35 -74.91
CA ASN A 282 -86.45 -4.08 -76.34
C ASN A 282 -87.48 -2.94 -76.55
N GLY A 283 -87.23 -1.96 -77.44
CA GLY A 283 -88.26 -0.99 -77.85
C GLY A 283 -87.80 0.27 -78.63
N ASP A 284 -87.88 0.22 -79.96
CA ASP A 284 -88.21 1.30 -80.93
C ASP A 284 -87.55 2.71 -80.88
N LEU A 285 -86.62 2.96 -81.84
CA LEU A 285 -86.70 3.92 -82.98
C LEU A 285 -87.41 5.32 -82.85
N PRO A 286 -87.07 6.34 -83.68
CA PRO A 286 -85.75 6.77 -84.23
C PRO A 286 -85.60 8.33 -84.45
N LEU A 287 -84.48 8.78 -85.06
CA LEU A 287 -84.24 10.09 -85.76
C LEU A 287 -84.22 11.38 -84.90
N GLU A 288 -83.54 12.49 -85.24
CA GLU A 288 -82.63 12.91 -86.36
C GLU A 288 -81.21 13.25 -85.78
N SER A 289 -80.23 14.02 -86.32
CA SER A 289 -80.07 14.90 -87.51
C SER A 289 -78.58 14.95 -88.00
N GLU A 290 -77.90 16.13 -88.07
CA GLU A 290 -76.60 16.34 -88.77
C GLU A 290 -75.62 17.34 -88.09
N GLY A 291 -74.33 17.28 -88.49
CA GLY A 291 -73.30 18.32 -88.30
C GLY A 291 -72.12 17.97 -87.36
N GLU A 292 -70.86 18.38 -87.56
CA GLU A 292 -70.17 19.01 -88.71
C GLU A 292 -68.74 18.39 -88.91
N GLN A 293 -67.64 19.17 -88.94
CA GLN A 293 -66.28 18.70 -89.31
C GLN A 293 -65.11 19.49 -88.66
N SER A 294 -63.94 18.84 -88.47
CA SER A 294 -62.56 19.30 -88.81
C SER A 294 -61.48 18.45 -88.04
N GLN A 295 -60.73 17.56 -88.71
CA GLN A 295 -59.39 17.72 -89.35
C GLN A 295 -58.17 17.65 -88.37
N GLU A 296 -57.31 16.60 -88.41
CA GLU A 296 -56.02 16.44 -89.18
C GLU A 296 -54.80 17.15 -88.53
N THR A 297 -53.50 16.76 -88.57
CA THR A 297 -52.64 15.60 -89.01
C THR A 297 -51.21 15.81 -88.42
N GLY A 298 -50.22 14.90 -88.39
CA GLY A 298 -50.12 13.48 -88.78
C GLY A 298 -48.73 13.08 -89.37
N MET A 299 -48.06 12.04 -88.81
CA MET A 299 -46.83 11.34 -89.32
C MET A 299 -45.51 12.16 -89.34
N GLU A 300 -44.26 11.64 -89.47
CA GLU A 300 -43.73 10.27 -89.73
C GLU A 300 -42.31 10.01 -89.09
N GLN A 301 -41.46 9.10 -89.62
CA GLN A 301 -40.29 8.45 -88.97
C GLN A 301 -38.90 8.74 -89.62
N GLU A 302 -37.75 8.49 -88.92
CA GLU A 302 -36.67 7.49 -89.29
C GLU A 302 -35.23 7.65 -88.67
N GLU A 303 -34.53 6.50 -88.61
CA GLU A 303 -33.06 6.16 -88.69
C GLU A 303 -31.89 6.74 -87.82
N ARG A 304 -31.25 5.83 -87.04
CA ARG A 304 -29.80 5.49 -86.88
C ARG A 304 -28.74 6.38 -86.16
N GLN A 305 -27.58 5.75 -85.91
CA GLN A 305 -26.42 6.05 -85.00
C GLN A 305 -25.13 6.53 -85.76
N PRO A 306 -23.92 6.64 -85.14
CA PRO A 306 -23.39 7.53 -84.06
C PRO A 306 -22.14 8.34 -84.56
N PRO A 307 -21.31 9.09 -83.77
CA PRO A 307 -20.28 8.55 -82.84
C PRO A 307 -19.88 9.45 -81.62
N ASP A 308 -18.83 9.02 -80.90
CA ASP A 308 -18.09 9.60 -79.74
C ASP A 308 -16.81 10.37 -80.20
N PRO A 309 -15.92 11.06 -79.39
CA PRO A 309 -15.95 11.58 -77.99
C PRO A 309 -15.60 13.11 -77.86
N THR A 310 -15.55 13.67 -76.62
CA THR A 310 -14.35 14.33 -75.98
C THR A 310 -14.64 15.17 -74.69
N PHE A 311 -13.93 14.84 -73.60
CA PHE A 311 -13.10 15.68 -72.67
C PHE A 311 -13.59 17.01 -72.00
N ASP A 312 -13.00 17.29 -70.81
CA ASP A 312 -12.97 18.56 -70.02
C ASP A 312 -14.29 19.14 -69.43
N GLU A 313 -14.30 19.92 -68.33
CA GLU A 313 -13.50 19.92 -67.07
C GLU A 313 -14.32 20.66 -65.95
N GLU A 314 -13.82 20.57 -64.71
CA GLU A 314 -14.23 21.15 -63.42
C GLU A 314 -15.07 22.46 -63.25
N VAL A 315 -15.82 22.48 -62.12
CA VAL A 315 -15.87 23.51 -61.03
C VAL A 315 -16.99 24.60 -60.93
N ASN A 316 -17.39 24.80 -59.65
CA ASN A 316 -18.25 25.82 -59.00
C ASN A 316 -19.79 25.75 -59.25
N ARG A 317 -20.73 25.86 -58.26
CA ARG A 317 -20.82 26.31 -56.84
C ARG A 317 -21.49 27.70 -56.66
N GLU A 318 -22.30 27.81 -55.59
CA GLU A 318 -23.03 29.01 -55.07
C GLU A 318 -24.31 29.37 -55.87
N GLY A 319 -25.41 29.89 -55.30
CA GLY A 319 -25.84 30.11 -53.90
C GLY A 319 -27.29 29.61 -53.67
N HIS A 320 -28.12 30.08 -52.73
CA HIS A 320 -28.03 31.18 -51.76
C HIS A 320 -29.05 30.98 -50.60
N GLU A 321 -28.83 31.65 -49.45
CA GLU A 321 -29.77 32.25 -48.44
C GLU A 321 -31.32 32.06 -48.56
N LYS A 322 -32.16 32.12 -47.49
CA LYS A 322 -32.09 32.78 -46.14
C LYS A 322 -33.27 32.37 -45.20
N ALA A 323 -33.14 32.57 -43.87
CA ALA A 323 -34.18 32.76 -42.79
C ALA A 323 -35.39 31.77 -42.70
N GLY A 324 -35.85 31.27 -41.55
CA GLY A 324 -36.33 31.95 -40.31
C GLY A 324 -37.84 31.68 -40.16
N ASP A 325 -38.54 31.66 -39.02
CA ASP A 325 -38.21 31.79 -37.58
C ASP A 325 -39.39 31.19 -36.74
N GLU A 326 -39.32 31.23 -35.41
CA GLU A 326 -40.39 31.08 -34.38
C GLU A 326 -41.25 29.78 -34.24
N SER A 327 -41.09 29.19 -33.05
CA SER A 327 -41.94 28.33 -32.21
C SER A 327 -43.49 28.36 -32.28
N VAL A 328 -44.15 27.26 -31.83
CA VAL A 328 -44.99 27.18 -30.58
C VAL A 328 -45.50 25.73 -30.30
N ASN A 329 -45.85 25.43 -29.04
CA ASN A 329 -46.27 24.10 -28.52
C ASN A 329 -47.72 23.68 -28.84
N ARG A 330 -47.98 22.36 -28.87
CA ARG A 330 -48.97 21.61 -28.03
C ARG A 330 -48.87 20.08 -28.32
N GLU A 331 -49.09 19.15 -27.38
CA GLU A 331 -50.36 18.69 -26.74
C GLU A 331 -51.40 18.26 -27.80
N GLU A 332 -52.02 17.07 -27.80
CA GLU A 332 -52.16 16.04 -26.73
C GLU A 332 -52.52 14.63 -27.32
N ASP A 333 -52.89 13.69 -26.44
CA ASP A 333 -53.67 12.43 -26.64
C ASP A 333 -53.07 11.12 -27.24
N ASP A 334 -53.37 10.05 -26.50
CA ASP A 334 -53.33 8.61 -26.81
C ASP A 334 -54.77 8.10 -27.06
N PRO A 335 -54.98 6.97 -27.77
CA PRO A 335 -55.83 5.95 -27.15
C PRO A 335 -55.44 4.49 -27.41
N SER A 336 -54.99 3.82 -26.35
CA SER A 336 -55.46 2.52 -25.84
C SER A 336 -56.16 1.48 -26.76
N GLU A 337 -55.59 0.26 -26.77
CA GLU A 337 -56.25 -1.07 -26.74
C GLU A 337 -57.25 -1.49 -27.85
N THR A 338 -57.06 -2.69 -28.44
CA THR A 338 -57.86 -3.89 -28.07
C THR A 338 -57.42 -5.22 -28.73
N HIS A 339 -57.61 -6.30 -27.97
CA HIS A 339 -57.84 -7.73 -28.32
C HIS A 339 -56.89 -8.59 -29.21
N ASP A 340 -56.45 -9.68 -28.57
CA ASP A 340 -55.89 -10.95 -29.08
C ASP A 340 -57.03 -11.93 -29.52
N PRO A 341 -56.78 -12.94 -30.38
CA PRO A 341 -56.86 -14.32 -29.85
C PRO A 341 -55.92 -15.39 -30.46
N GLN A 342 -55.07 -15.96 -29.59
CA GLN A 342 -54.88 -17.40 -29.30
C GLN A 342 -54.36 -18.42 -30.35
N ASN A 343 -53.46 -19.30 -29.84
CA ASN A 343 -53.22 -20.71 -30.21
C ASN A 343 -52.50 -21.04 -31.55
N GLU A 344 -51.66 -22.10 -31.66
CA GLU A 344 -51.13 -23.09 -30.70
C GLU A 344 -49.82 -23.71 -31.27
N GLY A 345 -48.87 -24.21 -30.45
CA GLY A 345 -47.69 -24.95 -30.96
C GLY A 345 -46.43 -25.03 -30.06
N GLU A 346 -46.17 -26.22 -29.52
CA GLU A 346 -44.99 -26.69 -28.76
C GLU A 346 -43.64 -26.59 -29.52
N ALA A 347 -42.41 -26.72 -28.96
CA ALA A 347 -41.79 -26.66 -27.61
C ALA A 347 -40.24 -26.80 -27.84
N GLY A 348 -39.30 -26.58 -26.90
CA GLY A 348 -39.32 -26.10 -25.52
C GLY A 348 -38.00 -26.49 -24.80
N TYR A 349 -37.58 -25.76 -23.77
CA TYR A 349 -36.57 -26.21 -22.79
C TYR A 349 -36.76 -25.47 -21.45
N LEU A 350 -36.59 -26.16 -20.32
CA LEU A 350 -37.05 -25.66 -19.00
C LEU A 350 -35.96 -24.96 -18.17
N ASP A 351 -36.35 -23.86 -17.54
CA ASP A 351 -35.59 -23.12 -16.51
C ASP A 351 -35.89 -23.68 -15.10
N HIS A 352 -34.96 -23.49 -14.16
CA HIS A 352 -35.13 -23.94 -12.78
C HIS A 352 -34.35 -23.13 -11.73
N HIS A 353 -34.69 -21.85 -11.54
CA HIS A 353 -34.22 -21.07 -10.37
C HIS A 353 -35.33 -20.33 -9.61
N ARG A 354 -35.95 -21.02 -8.64
CA ARG A 354 -36.70 -20.38 -7.54
C ARG A 354 -36.62 -21.18 -6.24
N LEU A 355 -35.82 -20.69 -5.30
CA LEU A 355 -35.95 -21.02 -3.87
C LEU A 355 -35.86 -19.70 -3.08
N GLN A 356 -36.87 -19.45 -2.25
CA GLN A 356 -36.96 -18.31 -1.35
C GLN A 356 -36.73 -18.79 0.10
N ASN A 357 -36.45 -17.86 1.02
CA ASN A 357 -36.44 -18.13 2.47
C ASN A 357 -37.69 -18.87 2.93
N PRO A 358 -37.55 -19.72 3.95
CA PRO A 358 -38.39 -19.52 5.13
C PRO A 358 -37.64 -19.68 6.47
N TYR A 359 -38.18 -19.05 7.51
CA TYR A 359 -38.01 -19.44 8.90
C TYR A 359 -39.41 -19.62 9.52
N SER A 360 -39.52 -20.53 10.49
CA SER A 360 -40.66 -20.73 11.41
C SER A 360 -42.09 -20.85 10.84
N THR A 361 -42.66 -22.05 10.90
CA THR A 361 -43.78 -22.35 11.84
C THR A 361 -43.92 -23.87 12.00
N GLU A 362 -44.53 -24.30 13.11
CA GLU A 362 -44.66 -25.71 13.50
C GLU A 362 -45.91 -26.39 12.92
N ASN A 363 -45.90 -27.73 12.89
CA ASN A 363 -47.07 -28.51 13.32
C ASN A 363 -46.74 -29.97 13.67
N LYS A 364 -47.64 -30.59 14.44
CA LYS A 364 -47.60 -31.98 14.96
C LYS A 364 -48.12 -32.98 13.87
N GLU A 365 -48.19 -34.30 14.05
CA GLU A 365 -48.49 -35.08 15.26
C GLU A 365 -48.17 -36.60 15.13
N THR A 366 -48.43 -37.36 16.22
CA THR A 366 -48.20 -38.82 16.45
C THR A 366 -46.74 -39.24 16.72
N GLU A 367 -46.42 -40.09 17.72
CA GLU A 367 -47.24 -40.57 18.86
C GLU A 367 -46.42 -40.82 20.17
N LEU A 368 -46.52 -42.01 20.79
CA LEU A 368 -46.34 -42.30 22.23
C LEU A 368 -45.80 -43.76 22.45
N PRO A 369 -45.55 -44.29 23.69
CA PRO A 369 -45.99 -43.79 25.01
C PRO A 369 -44.98 -43.76 26.20
N SER A 370 -45.22 -42.78 27.10
CA SER A 370 -45.13 -42.74 28.59
C SER A 370 -43.93 -43.39 29.37
N HIS A 371 -43.55 -42.95 30.59
CA HIS A 371 -44.30 -42.40 31.73
C HIS A 371 -43.49 -41.37 32.59
N GLN A 372 -44.17 -40.27 33.01
CA GLN A 372 -44.34 -39.74 34.40
C GLN A 372 -43.09 -39.38 35.29
N GLU A 373 -43.11 -38.45 36.26
CA GLU A 373 -44.18 -37.74 37.02
C GLU A 373 -43.94 -36.20 37.16
N LEU A 374 -44.98 -35.34 36.98
CA LEU A 374 -45.68 -34.47 37.99
C LEU A 374 -44.89 -33.22 38.51
N LYS A 375 -45.26 -31.95 38.23
CA LYS A 375 -46.45 -31.10 38.61
C LYS A 375 -46.28 -30.40 39.98
N ASP A 376 -46.75 -29.16 40.29
CA ASP A 376 -47.57 -28.10 39.65
C ASP A 376 -47.11 -26.70 40.20
N ALA A 377 -47.13 -25.57 39.46
CA ALA A 377 -48.21 -24.60 39.15
C ALA A 377 -48.72 -23.74 40.35
N GLU A 378 -48.46 -22.41 40.39
CA GLU A 378 -49.39 -21.27 40.12
C GLU A 378 -50.03 -20.68 41.44
N GLU A 379 -50.50 -19.42 41.59
CA GLU A 379 -50.81 -18.31 40.67
C GLU A 379 -50.73 -16.87 41.33
N GLN A 380 -51.06 -15.83 40.52
CA GLN A 380 -51.07 -14.35 40.62
C GLN A 380 -51.54 -13.59 41.91
N GLU A 381 -51.06 -12.33 42.14
CA GLU A 381 -51.79 -11.04 41.92
C GLU A 381 -50.96 -9.75 42.27
N GLU A 382 -51.56 -8.54 42.25
CA GLU A 382 -50.90 -7.24 41.96
C GLU A 382 -50.56 -6.25 43.12
N SER A 383 -49.40 -5.58 43.01
CA SER A 383 -49.13 -4.14 43.35
C SER A 383 -49.09 -3.67 44.84
N PRO A 384 -48.63 -2.42 45.17
CA PRO A 384 -47.47 -1.66 44.67
C PRO A 384 -46.64 -0.94 45.79
N SER A 385 -45.63 -0.15 45.35
CA SER A 385 -45.05 1.07 45.99
C SER A 385 -43.74 0.97 46.82
N LYS A 386 -43.10 2.15 47.02
CA LYS A 386 -41.76 2.39 47.62
C LYS A 386 -41.87 3.38 48.79
N ILE A 387 -40.91 3.33 49.72
CA ILE A 387 -40.33 4.41 50.56
C ILE A 387 -39.10 3.78 51.28
N GLU A 388 -37.85 4.25 51.10
CA GLU A 388 -37.12 5.26 51.90
C GLU A 388 -36.97 4.88 53.40
N LYS A 389 -35.84 5.06 54.14
CA LYS A 389 -34.46 5.53 53.88
C LYS A 389 -33.58 5.35 55.16
N GLU A 390 -32.24 5.56 55.04
CA GLU A 390 -31.27 5.88 56.15
C GLU A 390 -31.12 4.82 57.29
N GLU A 391 -30.10 4.77 58.18
CA GLU A 391 -28.88 5.56 58.51
C GLU A 391 -27.61 4.64 58.45
N GLU A 392 -26.40 5.11 58.11
CA GLU A 392 -25.25 5.52 59.00
C GLU A 392 -25.01 4.76 60.33
N GLY A 393 -23.74 4.47 60.71
CA GLY A 393 -23.44 3.88 62.05
C GLY A 393 -22.10 3.17 62.36
N ASN A 394 -20.94 3.80 62.10
CA ASN A 394 -19.57 3.60 62.66
C ASN A 394 -19.09 2.34 63.50
N GLU A 395 -17.96 1.77 63.07
CA GLU A 395 -16.72 1.35 63.81
C GLU A 395 -16.64 0.31 64.99
N VAL A 396 -15.88 -0.78 64.70
CA VAL A 396 -14.79 -1.48 65.46
C VAL A 396 -14.99 -2.03 66.91
N VAL A 397 -14.66 -3.33 67.13
CA VAL A 397 -13.66 -3.90 68.10
C VAL A 397 -13.90 -5.41 68.41
N HIS A 398 -12.97 -6.25 67.94
CA HIS A 398 -12.45 -7.56 68.42
C HIS A 398 -13.26 -8.67 69.18
N LEU A 399 -13.08 -9.89 68.63
CA LEU A 399 -12.67 -11.17 69.26
C LEU A 399 -13.65 -12.07 70.05
N ARG A 400 -13.88 -13.27 69.47
CA ARG A 400 -13.83 -14.64 70.05
C ARG A 400 -14.00 -15.69 68.92
N ARG A 401 -13.55 -16.96 68.97
CA ARG A 401 -12.48 -17.66 69.74
C ARG A 401 -12.44 -19.17 69.35
N GLU A 402 -11.26 -19.71 68.97
CA GLU A 402 -10.83 -21.15 69.03
C GLU A 402 -11.67 -22.22 68.29
N THR A 403 -11.25 -23.46 67.99
CA THR A 403 -9.96 -24.23 67.92
C THR A 403 -10.14 -25.35 66.84
N GLU A 404 -9.32 -26.39 66.56
CA GLU A 404 -8.06 -27.01 67.05
C GLU A 404 -7.46 -27.71 65.81
N GLU A 405 -6.25 -27.44 65.32
CA GLU A 405 -4.90 -27.81 65.80
C GLU A 405 -4.54 -29.32 65.81
N SER A 406 -3.66 -29.74 64.89
CA SER A 406 -2.74 -30.90 64.96
C SER A 406 -1.96 -31.02 63.64
N VAL A 407 -0.65 -31.27 63.51
CA VAL A 407 0.55 -31.37 64.40
C VAL A 407 1.77 -31.36 63.42
N LYS A 408 3.03 -31.00 63.72
CA LYS A 408 3.74 -29.99 64.56
C LYS A 408 5.23 -30.43 64.55
N ASP A 409 6.27 -29.59 64.58
CA ASP A 409 6.44 -28.13 64.57
C ASP A 409 7.93 -27.83 64.19
N SER A 410 8.37 -26.58 64.22
CA SER A 410 9.78 -26.16 64.02
C SER A 410 10.61 -26.07 65.32
N GLN A 411 11.91 -25.78 65.14
CA GLN A 411 12.88 -25.19 66.08
C GLN A 411 13.87 -26.12 66.81
N ALA A 412 15.16 -25.81 66.60
CA ALA A 412 16.28 -25.98 67.53
C ALA A 412 17.38 -24.96 67.19
N ALA A 413 18.30 -24.72 68.12
CA ALA A 413 19.56 -23.98 67.96
C ALA A 413 19.46 -22.47 67.58
N ALA A 414 19.31 -21.63 68.61
CA ALA A 414 20.31 -20.59 68.84
C ALA A 414 21.35 -21.12 69.87
N GLU A 415 22.52 -20.49 69.94
CA GLU A 415 23.65 -20.83 70.84
C GLU A 415 24.34 -22.19 70.59
N GLU A 416 25.48 -22.17 69.90
CA GLU A 416 26.80 -22.28 70.57
C GLU A 416 27.90 -21.61 69.73
N LEU A 417 29.13 -21.53 70.23
CA LEU A 417 30.22 -20.70 69.66
C LEU A 417 31.56 -21.46 69.57
N ALA A 418 32.38 -21.08 68.58
CA ALA A 418 33.83 -21.32 68.43
C ALA A 418 34.31 -22.63 67.74
N SER A 419 35.57 -22.55 67.26
CA SER A 419 36.32 -23.52 66.42
C SER A 419 35.82 -23.64 64.97
N GLU A 420 36.65 -23.55 63.91
CA GLU A 420 38.09 -23.25 63.78
C GLU A 420 38.36 -22.22 62.66
N THR A 421 39.60 -21.70 62.60
CA THR A 421 40.07 -20.73 61.59
C THR A 421 40.74 -21.38 60.39
N ASP A 422 40.47 -20.89 59.18
CA ASP A 422 41.48 -20.85 58.10
C ASP A 422 41.23 -19.66 57.14
N GLU A 423 42.28 -19.19 56.46
CA GLU A 423 42.26 -18.00 55.61
C GLU A 423 41.85 -18.29 54.16
N ARG A 424 40.91 -17.53 53.59
CA ARG A 424 40.79 -17.37 52.13
C ARG A 424 40.16 -16.05 51.69
N LYS A 425 41.04 -15.10 51.38
CA LYS A 425 40.93 -13.94 50.47
C LYS A 425 39.52 -13.56 49.99
N THR A 426 39.06 -12.39 50.41
CA THR A 426 37.93 -11.69 49.80
C THR A 426 38.18 -11.41 48.30
N PRO A 427 37.17 -11.56 47.42
CA PRO A 427 37.21 -10.97 46.09
C PRO A 427 37.01 -9.44 46.17
N PRO A 428 37.34 -8.69 45.12
CA PRO A 428 36.98 -7.27 45.04
C PRO A 428 35.47 -7.06 45.11
N TRP A 429 35.04 -5.89 45.61
CA TRP A 429 33.63 -5.48 45.55
C TRP A 429 33.23 -5.32 44.08
N THR A 430 32.17 -5.99 43.63
CA THR A 430 31.61 -5.77 42.29
C THR A 430 31.05 -4.35 42.20
N THR A 431 31.43 -3.64 41.14
CA THR A 431 30.92 -2.29 40.87
C THR A 431 29.45 -2.35 40.46
N GLN A 432 28.79 -1.19 40.48
CA GLN A 432 27.43 -1.06 39.95
C GLN A 432 27.35 -1.36 38.44
N GLU A 433 28.48 -1.27 37.73
CA GLU A 433 28.62 -1.60 36.32
C GLU A 433 28.80 -3.11 36.10
N ASP A 434 29.55 -3.80 36.97
CA ASP A 434 29.67 -5.27 36.98
C ASP A 434 28.33 -5.93 37.29
N GLN A 435 27.62 -5.46 38.33
CA GLN A 435 26.28 -5.95 38.66
C GLN A 435 25.30 -5.72 37.50
N SER A 436 25.45 -4.61 36.78
CA SER A 436 24.69 -4.34 35.56
C SER A 436 25.10 -5.24 34.38
N GLN A 437 26.29 -5.84 34.37
CA GLN A 437 26.71 -6.83 33.36
C GLN A 437 26.20 -8.24 33.72
N ASP A 438 26.30 -8.64 34.99
CA ASP A 438 25.74 -9.91 35.50
C ASP A 438 24.21 -10.00 35.24
N GLU A 439 23.46 -8.92 35.48
CA GLU A 439 22.02 -8.84 35.19
C GLU A 439 21.73 -9.06 33.68
N LYS A 440 22.57 -8.51 32.80
CA LYS A 440 22.43 -8.64 31.33
C LYS A 440 22.78 -10.04 30.83
N GLU A 441 23.84 -10.66 31.36
CA GLU A 441 24.17 -12.04 31.02
C GLU A 441 23.14 -13.03 31.60
N ARG A 442 22.56 -12.76 32.79
CA ARG A 442 21.42 -13.54 33.32
C ARG A 442 20.18 -13.45 32.43
N GLN A 443 19.80 -12.27 31.95
CA GLN A 443 18.68 -12.14 31.00
C GLN A 443 18.94 -12.89 29.69
N LYS A 444 20.17 -12.82 29.18
CA LYS A 444 20.63 -13.53 27.98
C LYS A 444 20.71 -15.06 28.19
N GLU A 445 21.02 -15.52 29.39
CA GLU A 445 20.99 -16.93 29.76
C GLU A 445 19.56 -17.45 29.95
N LEU A 446 18.66 -16.68 30.56
CA LEU A 446 17.22 -16.97 30.66
C LEU A 446 16.53 -17.05 29.30
N LEU A 447 16.83 -16.12 28.40
CA LEU A 447 16.38 -16.19 27.00
C LEU A 447 16.92 -17.45 26.32
N ARG A 448 18.20 -17.78 26.53
CA ARG A 448 18.83 -18.98 25.94
C ARG A 448 18.33 -20.28 26.56
N SER A 449 17.89 -20.31 27.82
CA SER A 449 17.19 -21.48 28.37
C SER A 449 15.79 -21.58 27.77
N GLN A 450 15.02 -20.49 27.69
CA GLN A 450 13.73 -20.46 27.00
C GLN A 450 13.82 -20.96 25.54
N ILE A 451 14.79 -20.48 24.75
CA ILE A 451 14.97 -20.92 23.35
C ILE A 451 15.42 -22.39 23.28
N LYS A 452 16.26 -22.88 24.19
CA LYS A 452 16.63 -24.31 24.28
C LYS A 452 15.49 -25.21 24.74
N GLU A 453 14.54 -24.68 25.50
CA GLU A 453 13.35 -25.40 26.00
C GLU A 453 12.15 -25.28 25.05
N THR A 454 12.17 -24.32 24.11
CA THR A 454 11.10 -24.08 23.13
C THR A 454 11.00 -25.24 22.15
N LYS A 455 10.05 -26.14 22.43
CA LYS A 455 9.68 -27.24 21.53
C LYS A 455 8.60 -26.76 20.56
N TRP A 456 9.02 -26.35 19.37
CA TRP A 456 8.11 -25.97 18.29
C TRP A 456 7.11 -27.09 17.97
N ALA A 457 5.82 -26.73 17.90
CA ALA A 457 4.72 -27.62 17.56
C ALA A 457 3.85 -26.99 16.47
N LEU A 458 3.09 -27.83 15.75
CA LEU A 458 2.08 -27.35 14.79
C LEU A 458 0.83 -26.84 15.51
N CYS A 459 0.16 -25.85 14.94
CA CYS A 459 -1.11 -25.37 15.46
C CYS A 459 -2.21 -26.44 15.33
N ASN A 460 -2.78 -26.86 16.46
CA ASN A 460 -3.87 -27.83 16.52
C ASN A 460 -5.23 -27.13 16.24
N VAL A 461 -5.50 -26.84 14.96
CA VAL A 461 -6.63 -26.01 14.53
C VAL A 461 -7.29 -26.55 13.26
N THR A 462 -8.61 -26.47 13.18
CA THR A 462 -9.41 -26.98 12.05
C THR A 462 -9.12 -26.28 10.71
N ALA A 463 -8.68 -25.01 10.76
CA ALA A 463 -8.26 -24.26 9.58
C ALA A 463 -6.92 -24.76 8.97
N GLY A 464 -6.18 -25.63 9.67
CA GLY A 464 -4.96 -26.27 9.18
C GLY A 464 -3.94 -25.28 8.62
N ALA A 465 -3.59 -25.47 7.33
CA ALA A 465 -2.62 -24.63 6.64
C ALA A 465 -3.11 -23.18 6.37
N ASP A 466 -4.39 -22.88 6.53
CA ASP A 466 -4.98 -21.56 6.24
C ASP A 466 -5.49 -20.84 7.50
N TYR A 467 -4.87 -21.16 8.65
CA TYR A 467 -5.13 -20.54 9.95
C TYR A 467 -4.71 -19.06 10.01
N ILE A 468 -5.64 -18.22 10.43
CA ILE A 468 -5.48 -16.80 10.71
C ILE A 468 -5.99 -16.60 12.14
N PRO A 469 -5.12 -16.49 13.16
CA PRO A 469 -5.52 -16.54 14.58
C PRO A 469 -6.67 -15.61 14.94
N CYS A 470 -6.63 -14.37 14.41
CA CYS A 470 -7.63 -13.33 14.66
C CYS A 470 -8.96 -13.49 13.89
N LEU A 471 -9.08 -14.47 12.99
CA LEU A 471 -10.31 -14.76 12.21
C LEU A 471 -10.81 -16.20 12.40
N ASP A 472 -10.00 -17.06 13.03
CA ASP A 472 -10.31 -18.47 13.32
C ASP A 472 -10.36 -18.76 14.84
N ASN A 473 -10.56 -17.73 15.67
CA ASN A 473 -10.74 -17.87 17.11
C ASN A 473 -12.11 -18.50 17.43
N THR A 474 -12.16 -19.84 17.36
CA THR A 474 -13.41 -20.60 17.55
C THR A 474 -14.04 -20.46 18.94
N GLU A 475 -13.33 -19.93 19.93
CA GLU A 475 -13.87 -19.67 21.26
C GLU A 475 -14.65 -18.36 21.30
N ALA A 476 -14.06 -17.25 20.82
CA ALA A 476 -14.77 -15.99 20.66
C ALA A 476 -15.97 -16.14 19.70
N LEU A 477 -15.77 -16.78 18.54
CA LEU A 477 -16.78 -16.92 17.48
C LEU A 477 -18.03 -17.72 17.89
N ARG A 478 -17.99 -18.51 18.98
CA ARG A 478 -19.19 -19.17 19.54
C ARG A 478 -20.14 -18.20 20.25
N HIS A 479 -19.64 -17.06 20.70
CA HIS A 479 -20.36 -16.10 21.53
C HIS A 479 -20.77 -14.83 20.76
N ILE A 480 -20.29 -14.67 19.53
CA ILE A 480 -20.50 -13.48 18.70
C ILE A 480 -21.74 -13.66 17.80
N PRO A 481 -22.64 -12.66 17.70
CA PRO A 481 -23.78 -12.71 16.79
C PRO A 481 -23.38 -12.93 15.32
N THR A 482 -24.18 -13.70 14.60
CA THR A 482 -24.06 -13.80 13.13
C THR A 482 -24.53 -12.53 12.40
N ARG A 483 -25.24 -11.65 13.13
CA ARG A 483 -25.73 -10.34 12.69
C ARG A 483 -24.56 -9.42 12.28
N HIS A 484 -24.84 -8.48 11.37
CA HIS A 484 -23.91 -7.45 10.87
C HIS A 484 -22.53 -7.95 10.36
N TYR A 485 -22.37 -9.25 10.13
CA TYR A 485 -21.07 -9.90 9.88
C TYR A 485 -20.03 -9.74 11.00
N GLU A 486 -20.44 -9.45 12.25
CA GLU A 486 -19.55 -9.36 13.43
C GLU A 486 -18.69 -10.62 13.58
N HIS A 487 -19.28 -11.81 13.37
CA HIS A 487 -18.60 -13.12 13.29
C HIS A 487 -17.54 -13.27 12.17
N ARG A 488 -17.28 -12.23 11.36
CA ARG A 488 -16.22 -12.18 10.33
C ARG A 488 -15.25 -11.01 10.53
N GLU A 489 -15.40 -10.27 11.62
CA GLU A 489 -14.45 -9.25 12.07
C GLU A 489 -13.27 -9.89 12.82
N ARG A 490 -12.34 -9.05 13.31
CA ARG A 490 -11.15 -9.49 14.05
C ARG A 490 -11.49 -9.77 15.51
N HIS A 491 -11.21 -11.00 15.95
CA HIS A 491 -11.41 -11.49 17.31
C HIS A 491 -10.18 -12.29 17.74
N CYS A 492 -9.11 -11.59 18.14
CA CYS A 492 -7.84 -12.24 18.48
C CYS A 492 -7.94 -13.10 19.75
N PRO A 493 -7.14 -14.19 19.86
CA PRO A 493 -6.91 -14.88 21.13
C PRO A 493 -6.25 -13.93 22.15
N GLU A 494 -6.50 -14.15 23.44
CA GLU A 494 -5.89 -13.37 24.53
C GLU A 494 -4.37 -13.63 24.64
N GLU A 495 -3.94 -14.88 24.51
CA GLU A 495 -2.53 -15.25 24.32
C GLU A 495 -2.21 -15.41 22.83
N SER A 496 -1.29 -14.59 22.30
CA SER A 496 -0.86 -14.70 20.89
C SER A 496 -0.13 -16.05 20.63
N PRO A 497 -0.51 -16.82 19.59
CA PRO A 497 -0.03 -18.19 19.42
C PRO A 497 1.49 -18.34 19.26
N SER A 498 2.04 -19.37 19.91
CA SER A 498 3.43 -19.83 19.80
C SER A 498 3.62 -21.03 18.85
N CYS A 499 2.55 -21.47 18.18
CA CYS A 499 2.54 -22.64 17.31
C CYS A 499 2.79 -22.28 15.83
N LEU A 500 3.31 -23.22 15.05
CA LEU A 500 3.60 -23.02 13.63
C LEU A 500 2.46 -23.53 12.74
N VAL A 501 2.08 -22.73 11.74
CA VAL A 501 1.07 -23.15 10.75
C VAL A 501 1.70 -24.10 9.72
N PRO A 502 1.10 -25.28 9.45
CA PRO A 502 1.64 -26.26 8.51
C PRO A 502 1.66 -25.75 7.06
N LEU A 503 2.43 -26.43 6.21
CA LEU A 503 2.44 -26.20 4.76
C LEU A 503 1.36 -27.07 4.07
N PRO A 504 0.71 -26.58 3.00
CA PRO A 504 -0.18 -27.40 2.18
C PRO A 504 0.53 -28.64 1.62
N GLN A 505 -0.19 -29.77 1.51
CA GLN A 505 0.41 -31.02 1.03
C GLN A 505 0.89 -30.88 -0.42
N GLY A 506 2.21 -30.98 -0.63
CA GLY A 506 2.81 -30.77 -1.94
C GLY A 506 2.85 -29.31 -2.39
N TYR A 507 2.89 -28.36 -1.44
CA TYR A 507 3.21 -26.95 -1.66
C TYR A 507 4.43 -26.78 -2.58
N ARG A 508 4.43 -25.72 -3.38
CA ARG A 508 5.53 -25.32 -4.28
C ARG A 508 5.86 -23.85 -4.09
N ARG A 509 7.09 -23.46 -4.40
CA ARG A 509 7.44 -22.02 -4.50
C ARG A 509 6.51 -21.36 -5.55
N PRO A 510 5.96 -20.14 -5.30
CA PRO A 510 4.93 -19.53 -6.15
C PRO A 510 5.33 -19.33 -7.62
N VAL A 511 4.35 -19.04 -8.47
CA VAL A 511 4.60 -18.66 -9.87
C VAL A 511 5.15 -17.22 -9.91
N GLU A 512 6.28 -17.00 -10.57
CA GLU A 512 6.91 -15.68 -10.66
C GLU A 512 6.04 -14.65 -11.40
N TRP A 513 6.13 -13.38 -10.98
CA TRP A 513 5.40 -12.26 -11.61
C TRP A 513 6.02 -11.93 -12.99
N PRO A 514 5.24 -11.58 -14.03
CA PRO A 514 3.79 -11.34 -14.05
C PRO A 514 2.93 -12.60 -14.24
N ARG A 515 3.52 -13.78 -14.42
CA ARG A 515 2.77 -15.02 -14.72
C ARG A 515 1.83 -15.44 -13.58
N SER A 516 2.16 -15.10 -12.33
CA SER A 516 1.29 -15.30 -11.15
C SER A 516 -0.08 -14.62 -11.29
N ARG A 517 -0.14 -13.44 -11.94
CA ARG A 517 -1.40 -12.70 -12.09
C ARG A 517 -2.49 -13.55 -12.74
N ASP A 518 -2.12 -14.41 -13.68
CA ASP A 518 -3.05 -15.12 -14.55
C ASP A 518 -3.04 -16.65 -14.30
N LYS A 519 -2.08 -17.18 -13.51
CA LYS A 519 -2.08 -18.57 -13.00
C LYS A 519 -1.28 -18.78 -11.72
N ILE A 520 -1.73 -19.69 -10.86
CA ILE A 520 -1.02 -20.15 -9.64
C ILE A 520 -1.00 -21.69 -9.57
N TRP A 521 -0.22 -22.25 -8.64
CA TRP A 521 -0.28 -23.69 -8.33
C TRP A 521 -1.56 -24.06 -7.59
N TYR A 522 -2.28 -25.09 -8.05
CA TYR A 522 -3.44 -25.63 -7.34
C TYR A 522 -3.09 -26.10 -5.92
N LYS A 523 -1.93 -26.75 -5.75
CA LYS A 523 -1.48 -27.31 -4.46
C LYS A 523 -1.18 -26.25 -3.39
N ASN A 524 -0.96 -24.99 -3.77
CA ASN A 524 -0.70 -23.91 -2.83
C ASN A 524 -1.99 -23.36 -2.19
N VAL A 525 -3.12 -23.51 -2.89
CA VAL A 525 -4.46 -23.08 -2.46
C VAL A 525 -5.49 -24.14 -2.89
N PRO A 526 -5.54 -25.31 -2.22
CA PRO A 526 -6.21 -26.53 -2.71
C PRO A 526 -7.75 -26.52 -2.57
N HIS A 527 -8.38 -25.37 -2.74
CA HIS A 527 -9.81 -25.14 -2.52
C HIS A 527 -10.61 -25.28 -3.83
N THR A 528 -11.22 -26.45 -4.04
CA THR A 528 -11.99 -26.75 -5.27
C THR A 528 -13.34 -26.04 -5.34
N LYS A 529 -13.97 -25.74 -4.19
CA LYS A 529 -15.34 -25.19 -4.09
C LYS A 529 -15.56 -24.00 -5.02
N LEU A 530 -14.69 -22.98 -4.95
CA LEU A 530 -14.83 -21.76 -5.75
C LEU A 530 -14.69 -22.05 -7.26
N ALA A 531 -13.76 -22.92 -7.67
CA ALA A 531 -13.55 -23.25 -9.08
C ALA A 531 -14.76 -24.01 -9.68
N VAL A 532 -15.37 -24.93 -8.93
CA VAL A 532 -16.61 -25.62 -9.33
C VAL A 532 -17.78 -24.64 -9.41
N VAL A 533 -17.99 -23.82 -8.38
CA VAL A 533 -19.15 -22.91 -8.29
C VAL A 533 -19.04 -21.69 -9.22
N LYS A 534 -17.84 -21.25 -9.60
CA LYS A 534 -17.60 -20.02 -10.39
C LYS A 534 -16.95 -20.21 -11.75
N GLY A 535 -16.66 -21.44 -12.18
CA GLY A 535 -15.98 -21.71 -13.48
C GLY A 535 -16.67 -21.08 -14.69
N HIS A 536 -18.00 -20.98 -14.67
CA HIS A 536 -18.81 -20.34 -15.72
C HIS A 536 -18.68 -18.80 -15.78
N GLN A 537 -18.13 -18.14 -14.75
CA GLN A 537 -18.02 -16.67 -14.68
C GLN A 537 -16.64 -16.14 -15.09
N ASN A 538 -15.76 -16.98 -15.63
CA ASN A 538 -14.36 -16.63 -15.94
C ASN A 538 -13.56 -16.12 -14.71
N TRP A 539 -13.94 -16.52 -13.49
CA TRP A 539 -13.19 -16.19 -12.27
C TRP A 539 -11.91 -17.04 -12.14
N VAL A 540 -12.09 -18.36 -12.07
CA VAL A 540 -11.02 -19.35 -11.87
C VAL A 540 -11.35 -20.60 -12.70
N LYS A 541 -10.34 -21.21 -13.34
CA LYS A 541 -10.47 -22.50 -14.03
C LYS A 541 -9.32 -23.43 -13.61
N VAL A 542 -9.61 -24.71 -13.35
CA VAL A 542 -8.58 -25.72 -13.10
C VAL A 542 -7.97 -26.14 -14.43
N SER A 543 -6.63 -26.21 -14.51
CA SER A 543 -5.91 -26.57 -15.73
C SER A 543 -4.64 -27.35 -15.38
N GLY A 544 -4.75 -28.68 -15.31
CA GLY A 544 -3.67 -29.54 -14.84
C GLY A 544 -3.31 -29.26 -13.38
N GLU A 545 -2.03 -28.98 -13.10
CA GLU A 545 -1.57 -28.60 -11.75
C GLU A 545 -1.80 -27.12 -11.39
N TYR A 546 -2.45 -26.34 -12.27
CA TYR A 546 -2.66 -24.90 -12.09
C TYR A 546 -4.12 -24.52 -11.87
N LEU A 547 -4.32 -23.42 -11.14
CA LEU A 547 -5.53 -22.60 -11.21
C LEU A 547 -5.23 -21.39 -12.10
N THR A 548 -6.11 -21.10 -13.07
CA THR A 548 -5.95 -20.02 -14.05
C THR A 548 -7.05 -18.98 -13.92
N PHE A 549 -6.68 -17.70 -14.10
CA PHE A 549 -7.55 -16.54 -13.87
C PHE A 549 -7.58 -15.69 -15.15
N PRO A 550 -8.58 -15.88 -16.03
CA PRO A 550 -8.65 -15.18 -17.32
C PRO A 550 -9.14 -13.72 -17.20
N GLY A 551 -8.73 -13.01 -16.14
CA GLY A 551 -9.07 -11.61 -15.86
C GLY A 551 -10.55 -11.29 -15.62
N GLY A 552 -11.44 -12.29 -15.60
CA GLY A 552 -12.88 -12.10 -15.48
C GLY A 552 -13.38 -11.78 -14.07
N GLY A 553 -14.66 -11.40 -14.00
CA GLY A 553 -15.41 -11.13 -12.78
C GLY A 553 -16.92 -11.03 -13.06
N THR A 554 -17.78 -11.08 -12.04
CA THR A 554 -19.25 -11.17 -12.22
C THR A 554 -19.89 -9.89 -12.80
N GLN A 555 -19.13 -8.81 -12.97
CA GLN A 555 -19.53 -7.59 -13.68
C GLN A 555 -18.66 -7.30 -14.92
N PHE A 556 -17.66 -8.15 -15.19
CA PHE A 556 -16.70 -8.01 -16.27
C PHE A 556 -16.27 -9.40 -16.77
N ILE A 557 -17.25 -10.17 -17.27
CA ILE A 557 -17.06 -11.55 -17.74
C ILE A 557 -16.13 -11.66 -18.97
N HIS A 558 -16.00 -10.55 -19.72
CA HIS A 558 -15.06 -10.38 -20.85
C HIS A 558 -13.71 -9.73 -20.44
N GLY A 559 -13.43 -9.64 -19.14
CA GLY A 559 -12.11 -9.25 -18.62
C GLY A 559 -12.04 -7.83 -18.03
N ALA A 560 -11.20 -7.67 -17.00
CA ALA A 560 -11.09 -6.44 -16.22
C ALA A 560 -10.62 -5.21 -17.02
N LEU A 561 -9.78 -5.37 -18.06
CA LEU A 561 -9.24 -4.24 -18.83
C LEU A 561 -10.34 -3.45 -19.57
N HIS A 562 -11.28 -4.13 -20.22
CA HIS A 562 -12.43 -3.46 -20.85
C HIS A 562 -13.23 -2.63 -19.84
N TYR A 563 -13.43 -3.19 -18.64
CA TYR A 563 -14.20 -2.56 -17.57
C TYR A 563 -13.46 -1.36 -16.93
N ILE A 564 -12.13 -1.44 -16.77
CA ILE A 564 -11.26 -0.33 -16.35
C ILE A 564 -11.31 0.82 -17.37
N ASP A 565 -11.34 0.50 -18.67
CA ASP A 565 -11.52 1.49 -19.75
C ASP A 565 -12.95 2.05 -19.81
N PHE A 566 -13.97 1.22 -19.61
CA PHE A 566 -15.35 1.65 -19.50
C PHE A 566 -15.53 2.68 -18.36
N ILE A 567 -14.91 2.47 -17.20
CA ILE A 567 -14.87 3.43 -16.09
C ILE A 567 -14.19 4.74 -16.53
N GLN A 568 -13.00 4.66 -17.14
CA GLN A 568 -12.22 5.82 -17.60
C GLN A 568 -12.94 6.63 -18.70
N ARG A 569 -13.68 5.96 -19.58
CA ARG A 569 -14.51 6.58 -20.63
C ARG A 569 -15.79 7.19 -20.05
N SER A 570 -16.35 6.58 -19.01
CA SER A 570 -17.56 7.05 -18.32
C SER A 570 -17.34 8.35 -17.55
N VAL A 571 -16.22 8.47 -16.82
CA VAL A 571 -15.84 9.69 -16.09
C VAL A 571 -14.36 9.98 -16.33
N ARG A 572 -14.08 10.83 -17.34
CA ARG A 572 -12.71 11.20 -17.74
C ARG A 572 -11.84 11.68 -16.57
N ASN A 573 -12.45 12.42 -15.64
CA ASN A 573 -11.81 13.01 -14.46
C ASN A 573 -11.30 12.01 -13.40
N ILE A 574 -11.53 10.70 -13.56
CA ILE A 574 -10.85 9.66 -12.76
C ILE A 574 -9.35 9.66 -13.11
N SER A 575 -9.01 9.71 -14.40
CA SER A 575 -7.64 9.81 -14.94
C SER A 575 -6.65 8.89 -14.21
N TRP A 576 -6.84 7.57 -14.39
CA TRP A 576 -6.00 6.51 -13.82
C TRP A 576 -4.50 6.81 -14.00
N GLY A 577 -3.70 6.56 -12.96
CA GLY A 577 -2.24 6.73 -13.01
C GLY A 577 -1.77 8.20 -13.01
N LYS A 578 -2.68 9.16 -12.83
CA LYS A 578 -2.35 10.59 -12.65
C LYS A 578 -3.08 11.17 -11.45
N ARG A 579 -4.41 11.27 -11.53
CA ARG A 579 -5.24 11.79 -10.44
C ARG A 579 -5.62 10.67 -9.48
N THR A 580 -6.33 9.64 -9.96
CA THR A 580 -6.60 8.44 -9.16
C THR A 580 -5.40 7.50 -9.22
N ARG A 581 -4.74 7.31 -8.07
CA ARG A 581 -3.58 6.43 -7.86
C ARG A 581 -3.87 5.34 -6.83
N VAL A 582 -4.65 5.63 -5.78
CA VAL A 582 -4.97 4.68 -4.69
C VAL A 582 -6.46 4.41 -4.61
N VAL A 583 -6.83 3.14 -4.76
CA VAL A 583 -8.22 2.64 -4.86
C VAL A 583 -8.52 1.68 -3.71
N LEU A 584 -9.76 1.68 -3.22
CA LEU A 584 -10.30 0.61 -2.37
C LEU A 584 -11.25 -0.27 -3.19
N ASP A 585 -10.95 -1.57 -3.32
CA ASP A 585 -11.76 -2.54 -4.04
C ASP A 585 -12.56 -3.42 -3.07
N VAL A 586 -13.82 -3.05 -2.86
CA VAL A 586 -14.72 -3.64 -1.85
C VAL A 586 -15.34 -4.92 -2.38
N GLY A 587 -15.19 -6.03 -1.63
CA GLY A 587 -15.73 -7.33 -2.02
C GLY A 587 -15.07 -7.84 -3.30
N CYS A 588 -13.75 -7.72 -3.39
CA CYS A 588 -12.94 -7.87 -4.60
C CYS A 588 -12.98 -9.25 -5.28
N GLY A 589 -13.55 -10.26 -4.62
CA GLY A 589 -13.41 -11.66 -5.02
C GLY A 589 -11.94 -12.05 -5.10
N VAL A 590 -11.52 -12.61 -6.24
CA VAL A 590 -10.10 -12.94 -6.54
C VAL A 590 -9.24 -11.72 -6.93
N ALA A 591 -9.74 -10.49 -6.70
CA ALA A 591 -9.08 -9.21 -6.97
C ALA A 591 -8.64 -8.96 -8.43
N SER A 592 -9.35 -9.51 -9.42
CA SER A 592 -9.03 -9.29 -10.85
C SER A 592 -9.08 -7.80 -11.25
N PHE A 593 -9.92 -6.97 -10.63
CA PHE A 593 -9.93 -5.52 -10.90
C PHE A 593 -8.62 -4.87 -10.44
N GLY A 594 -8.24 -5.05 -9.17
CA GLY A 594 -6.94 -4.58 -8.64
C GLY A 594 -5.73 -5.15 -9.39
N GLY A 595 -5.77 -6.42 -9.81
CA GLY A 595 -4.68 -7.10 -10.52
C GLY A 595 -4.38 -6.53 -11.92
N TYR A 596 -5.36 -5.95 -12.60
CA TYR A 596 -5.17 -5.31 -13.91
C TYR A 596 -5.05 -3.77 -13.82
N LEU A 597 -5.42 -3.15 -12.70
CA LEU A 597 -5.15 -1.72 -12.45
C LEU A 597 -3.64 -1.38 -12.41
N PHE A 598 -2.77 -2.37 -12.18
CA PHE A 598 -1.31 -2.22 -12.34
C PHE A 598 -0.90 -1.77 -13.75
N GLU A 599 -1.65 -2.12 -14.81
CA GLU A 599 -1.38 -1.66 -16.18
C GLU A 599 -1.70 -0.17 -16.39
N ARG A 600 -2.35 0.48 -15.42
CA ARG A 600 -2.72 1.90 -15.45
C ARG A 600 -2.00 2.72 -14.39
N ASP A 601 -0.93 2.18 -13.80
CA ASP A 601 -0.17 2.82 -12.71
C ASP A 601 -1.06 3.16 -11.49
N VAL A 602 -2.01 2.28 -11.19
CA VAL A 602 -2.93 2.38 -10.04
C VAL A 602 -2.69 1.24 -9.07
N LEU A 603 -2.72 1.56 -7.78
CA LEU A 603 -2.71 0.60 -6.69
C LEU A 603 -4.12 0.43 -6.12
N ALA A 604 -4.59 -0.80 -6.00
CA ALA A 604 -5.83 -1.13 -5.30
C ALA A 604 -5.51 -1.87 -3.99
N MET A 605 -6.07 -1.39 -2.88
CA MET A 605 -6.23 -2.18 -1.66
C MET A 605 -7.53 -2.98 -1.81
N SER A 606 -7.40 -4.28 -1.98
CA SER A 606 -8.54 -5.18 -2.21
C SER A 606 -8.96 -5.83 -0.89
N PHE A 607 -10.25 -6.01 -0.62
CA PHE A 607 -10.66 -6.81 0.54
C PHE A 607 -11.96 -7.59 0.35
N ALA A 608 -12.03 -8.71 1.05
CA ALA A 608 -13.23 -9.52 1.25
C ALA A 608 -13.09 -10.31 2.57
N PRO A 609 -14.22 -10.70 3.21
CA PRO A 609 -14.19 -11.55 4.40
C PRO A 609 -13.61 -12.92 4.09
N LYS A 610 -13.08 -13.60 5.10
CA LYS A 610 -12.98 -15.08 5.08
C LYS A 610 -14.42 -15.62 5.06
N ASP A 611 -14.75 -16.47 4.08
CA ASP A 611 -16.11 -16.98 3.88
C ASP A 611 -16.14 -18.46 3.48
N GLU A 612 -17.34 -19.05 3.49
CA GLU A 612 -17.60 -20.49 3.27
C GLU A 612 -17.15 -21.05 1.90
N HIS A 613 -16.88 -20.16 0.92
CA HIS A 613 -16.33 -20.53 -0.39
C HIS A 613 -14.81 -20.77 -0.34
N GLU A 614 -14.17 -20.25 0.71
CA GLU A 614 -12.76 -20.35 1.08
C GLU A 614 -11.78 -19.73 0.05
N ALA A 615 -10.70 -19.15 0.58
CA ALA A 615 -9.53 -18.67 -0.16
C ALA A 615 -9.70 -17.52 -1.19
N GLN A 616 -10.82 -16.79 -1.26
CA GLN A 616 -10.99 -15.67 -2.23
C GLN A 616 -9.85 -14.64 -2.20
N VAL A 617 -9.50 -14.12 -1.02
CA VAL A 617 -8.37 -13.21 -0.80
C VAL A 617 -7.02 -13.92 -0.97
N GLN A 618 -6.93 -15.18 -0.56
CA GLN A 618 -5.71 -15.99 -0.71
C GLN A 618 -5.33 -16.17 -2.19
N PHE A 619 -6.30 -16.34 -3.09
CA PHE A 619 -6.07 -16.35 -4.53
C PHE A 619 -5.47 -15.03 -5.01
N ALA A 620 -5.95 -13.87 -4.54
CA ALA A 620 -5.36 -12.58 -4.89
C ALA A 620 -3.89 -12.47 -4.44
N LEU A 621 -3.60 -12.86 -3.20
CA LEU A 621 -2.26 -12.81 -2.62
C LEU A 621 -1.29 -13.79 -3.33
N GLU A 622 -1.73 -14.99 -3.67
CA GLU A 622 -0.94 -15.97 -4.43
C GLU A 622 -0.73 -15.56 -5.90
N ARG A 623 -1.67 -14.80 -6.47
CA ARG A 623 -1.51 -14.13 -7.78
C ARG A 623 -0.58 -12.90 -7.75
N GLY A 624 -0.08 -12.51 -6.58
CA GLY A 624 0.77 -11.32 -6.43
C GLY A 624 0.00 -9.99 -6.51
N ILE A 625 -1.23 -9.95 -5.99
CA ILE A 625 -2.13 -8.79 -6.00
C ILE A 625 -2.39 -8.34 -4.53
N PRO A 626 -2.35 -7.03 -4.20
CA PRO A 626 -2.58 -6.57 -2.83
C PRO A 626 -4.01 -6.84 -2.38
N ALA A 627 -4.15 -7.55 -1.25
CA ALA A 627 -5.44 -7.78 -0.60
C ALA A 627 -5.28 -7.96 0.92
N ILE A 628 -6.39 -7.81 1.66
CA ILE A 628 -6.48 -8.16 3.09
C ILE A 628 -7.76 -8.95 3.38
N SER A 629 -7.74 -9.76 4.44
CA SER A 629 -8.95 -10.44 4.93
C SER A 629 -9.61 -9.56 5.99
N ALA A 630 -10.72 -8.94 5.59
CA ALA A 630 -11.47 -7.96 6.37
C ALA A 630 -12.94 -7.92 5.93
N VAL A 631 -13.81 -7.43 6.80
CA VAL A 631 -15.21 -7.14 6.51
C VAL A 631 -15.53 -5.72 7.00
N MET A 632 -16.63 -5.14 6.55
CA MET A 632 -17.24 -3.98 7.22
C MET A 632 -18.44 -4.54 7.99
N GLY A 633 -18.34 -4.60 9.32
CA GLY A 633 -19.41 -5.07 10.19
C GLY A 633 -19.79 -4.01 11.21
N SER A 634 -19.32 -4.16 12.45
CA SER A 634 -19.50 -3.20 13.54
C SER A 634 -18.34 -2.19 13.68
N GLN A 635 -17.17 -2.44 13.08
CA GLN A 635 -15.94 -1.65 13.26
C GLN A 635 -15.51 -0.85 12.02
N ARG A 636 -14.76 0.24 12.24
CA ARG A 636 -14.05 0.99 11.18
C ARG A 636 -13.02 0.07 10.51
N LEU A 637 -12.84 0.23 9.21
CA LEU A 637 -11.69 -0.36 8.52
C LEU A 637 -10.41 0.34 9.00
N PRO A 638 -9.29 -0.39 9.21
CA PRO A 638 -8.04 0.11 9.81
C PRO A 638 -7.20 1.01 8.87
N PHE A 639 -7.88 1.98 8.27
CA PHE A 639 -7.32 3.05 7.45
C PHE A 639 -7.80 4.41 8.01
N PRO A 640 -6.98 5.47 7.95
CA PRO A 640 -7.42 6.81 8.30
C PRO A 640 -8.39 7.38 7.26
N SER A 641 -9.08 8.48 7.59
CA SER A 641 -10.06 9.11 6.72
C SER A 641 -9.43 9.87 5.55
N LYS A 642 -10.24 10.12 4.52
CA LYS A 642 -9.91 10.99 3.39
C LYS A 642 -8.63 10.54 2.64
N VAL A 643 -8.41 9.23 2.48
CA VAL A 643 -7.17 8.69 1.90
C VAL A 643 -7.30 8.07 0.51
N PHE A 644 -8.45 7.44 0.19
CA PHE A 644 -8.65 6.82 -1.13
C PHE A 644 -9.10 7.84 -2.16
N ASP A 645 -8.53 7.78 -3.36
CA ASP A 645 -8.86 8.66 -4.48
C ASP A 645 -10.18 8.21 -5.16
N LEU A 646 -10.48 6.91 -5.12
CA LEU A 646 -11.68 6.25 -5.64
C LEU A 646 -12.00 4.98 -4.82
N ILE A 647 -13.28 4.68 -4.62
CA ILE A 647 -13.76 3.42 -4.02
C ILE A 647 -14.61 2.67 -5.06
N HIS A 648 -14.45 1.35 -5.14
CA HIS A 648 -15.10 0.51 -6.13
C HIS A 648 -15.86 -0.65 -5.46
N CYS A 649 -17.04 -1.00 -6.01
CA CYS A 649 -17.78 -2.21 -5.68
C CYS A 649 -18.41 -2.80 -6.97
N ALA A 650 -17.97 -3.99 -7.36
CA ALA A 650 -18.55 -4.79 -8.44
C ALA A 650 -19.31 -6.00 -7.86
N ARG A 651 -20.63 -5.86 -7.70
CA ARG A 651 -21.55 -6.86 -7.12
C ARG A 651 -21.11 -7.36 -5.73
N CYS A 652 -20.51 -6.48 -4.94
CA CYS A 652 -19.89 -6.79 -3.63
C CYS A 652 -20.85 -7.25 -2.51
N ARG A 653 -22.17 -7.31 -2.77
CA ARG A 653 -23.24 -7.77 -1.86
C ARG A 653 -23.41 -6.99 -0.53
N VAL A 654 -22.67 -5.90 -0.34
CA VAL A 654 -22.80 -5.04 0.85
C VAL A 654 -24.15 -4.30 0.86
N PRO A 655 -24.93 -4.33 1.95
CA PRO A 655 -26.25 -3.69 2.04
C PRO A 655 -26.13 -2.19 2.37
N TRP A 656 -25.50 -1.42 1.46
CA TRP A 656 -25.10 -0.01 1.64
C TRP A 656 -26.16 0.96 2.20
N HIS A 657 -27.46 0.68 1.99
CA HIS A 657 -28.58 1.52 2.39
C HIS A 657 -29.23 1.10 3.73
N ALA A 658 -28.88 -0.08 4.26
CA ALA A 658 -29.45 -0.58 5.49
C ALA A 658 -28.98 0.24 6.70
N GLU A 659 -29.73 0.16 7.81
CA GLU A 659 -29.26 0.59 9.14
C GLU A 659 -28.81 2.06 9.21
N GLY A 660 -29.50 2.94 8.48
CA GLY A 660 -29.17 4.36 8.40
C GLY A 660 -27.94 4.68 7.54
N GLY A 661 -27.39 3.69 6.83
CA GLY A 661 -26.26 3.84 5.92
C GLY A 661 -24.88 3.65 6.54
N ALA A 662 -24.75 3.02 7.72
CA ALA A 662 -23.49 2.92 8.46
C ALA A 662 -22.29 2.47 7.61
N LEU A 663 -22.46 1.44 6.78
CA LEU A 663 -21.41 0.92 5.90
C LEU A 663 -21.03 1.89 4.76
N LEU A 664 -21.99 2.67 4.25
CA LEU A 664 -21.74 3.72 3.25
C LEU A 664 -21.13 4.98 3.88
N LEU A 665 -21.41 5.22 5.17
CA LEU A 665 -20.81 6.31 5.95
C LEU A 665 -19.34 6.03 6.27
N GLU A 666 -18.95 4.78 6.45
CA GLU A 666 -17.54 4.38 6.48
C GLU A 666 -16.84 4.66 5.14
N LEU A 667 -17.46 4.34 4.00
CA LEU A 667 -16.92 4.77 2.70
C LEU A 667 -16.81 6.30 2.60
N ASN A 668 -17.75 7.04 3.19
CA ASN A 668 -17.68 8.50 3.25
C ASN A 668 -16.57 9.01 4.19
N ARG A 669 -16.22 8.31 5.27
CA ARG A 669 -15.01 8.61 6.06
C ARG A 669 -13.76 8.41 5.21
N LEU A 670 -13.64 7.27 4.54
CA LEU A 670 -12.45 6.84 3.80
C LEU A 670 -12.18 7.61 2.49
N LEU A 671 -13.23 8.02 1.76
CA LEU A 671 -13.12 8.67 0.45
C LEU A 671 -12.65 10.13 0.56
N ARG A 672 -11.72 10.54 -0.31
CA ARG A 672 -11.28 11.95 -0.45
C ARG A 672 -12.44 12.86 -0.90
N PRO A 673 -12.55 14.10 -0.38
CA PRO A 673 -13.48 15.10 -0.92
C PRO A 673 -13.33 15.25 -2.44
N GLY A 674 -14.43 15.22 -3.20
CA GLY A 674 -14.40 15.26 -4.66
C GLY A 674 -13.87 14.01 -5.36
N GLY A 675 -13.57 12.93 -4.62
CA GLY A 675 -13.30 11.58 -5.13
C GLY A 675 -14.58 10.81 -5.46
N TYR A 676 -14.43 9.65 -6.09
CA TYR A 676 -15.53 8.88 -6.67
C TYR A 676 -15.85 7.56 -5.94
N PHE A 677 -17.12 7.20 -5.88
CA PHE A 677 -17.59 5.84 -5.60
C PHE A 677 -18.21 5.25 -6.88
N VAL A 678 -17.67 4.13 -7.35
CA VAL A 678 -18.13 3.42 -8.54
C VAL A 678 -18.84 2.14 -8.13
N TRP A 679 -20.15 2.10 -8.34
CA TRP A 679 -21.02 1.00 -7.94
C TRP A 679 -21.60 0.31 -9.17
N SER A 680 -21.17 -0.93 -9.44
CA SER A 680 -21.76 -1.82 -10.45
C SER A 680 -22.44 -2.97 -9.74
N ALA A 681 -23.77 -2.99 -9.70
CA ALA A 681 -24.57 -4.05 -9.07
C ALA A 681 -25.97 -4.09 -9.69
N THR A 682 -26.72 -5.18 -9.48
CA THR A 682 -28.05 -5.36 -10.09
C THR A 682 -29.04 -4.21 -9.84
N PRO A 683 -29.07 -3.51 -8.68
CA PRO A 683 -29.93 -2.34 -8.47
C PRO A 683 -29.70 -1.19 -9.46
N VAL A 684 -28.53 -1.13 -10.10
CA VAL A 684 -28.13 -0.04 -11.01
C VAL A 684 -28.68 -0.25 -12.43
N TYR A 685 -28.99 -1.49 -12.82
CA TYR A 685 -29.30 -1.84 -14.22
C TYR A 685 -30.42 -2.87 -14.44
N GLN A 686 -30.85 -3.60 -13.41
CA GLN A 686 -32.02 -4.47 -13.46
C GLN A 686 -33.29 -3.73 -12.98
N LYS A 687 -34.46 -4.33 -13.21
CA LYS A 687 -35.78 -3.79 -12.85
C LYS A 687 -36.59 -4.72 -11.93
N LEU A 688 -35.92 -5.66 -11.25
CA LEU A 688 -36.58 -6.51 -10.25
C LEU A 688 -37.08 -5.65 -9.09
N LYS A 689 -38.14 -6.07 -8.41
CA LYS A 689 -38.76 -5.29 -7.32
C LYS A 689 -37.72 -4.87 -6.27
N ASP A 690 -36.99 -5.85 -5.75
CA ASP A 690 -36.00 -5.69 -4.70
C ASP A 690 -34.83 -4.78 -5.16
N ASP A 691 -34.35 -4.97 -6.39
CA ASP A 691 -33.33 -4.10 -7.01
C ASP A 691 -33.80 -2.64 -7.10
N VAL A 692 -35.07 -2.39 -7.46
CA VAL A 692 -35.66 -1.04 -7.55
C VAL A 692 -35.87 -0.42 -6.17
N GLU A 693 -36.22 -1.20 -5.15
CA GLU A 693 -36.36 -0.74 -3.76
C GLU A 693 -34.98 -0.40 -3.16
N ILE A 694 -33.97 -1.26 -3.36
CA ILE A 694 -32.57 -1.01 -2.99
C ILE A 694 -32.03 0.24 -3.69
N TRP A 695 -32.30 0.42 -4.98
CA TRP A 695 -31.89 1.62 -5.74
C TRP A 695 -32.53 2.90 -5.18
N ARG A 696 -33.84 2.87 -4.89
CA ARG A 696 -34.55 4.01 -4.29
C ARG A 696 -33.96 4.38 -2.91
N ALA A 697 -33.71 3.39 -2.06
CA ALA A 697 -33.11 3.59 -0.74
C ALA A 697 -31.69 4.17 -0.84
N MET A 698 -30.87 3.63 -1.74
CA MET A 698 -29.53 4.16 -2.03
C MET A 698 -29.56 5.60 -2.52
N MET A 699 -30.42 5.92 -3.49
CA MET A 699 -30.52 7.27 -4.03
C MET A 699 -31.01 8.30 -3.00
N ALA A 700 -31.90 7.89 -2.08
CA ALA A 700 -32.32 8.73 -0.96
C ALA A 700 -31.17 9.00 0.01
N LEU A 701 -30.41 7.96 0.39
CA LEU A 701 -29.28 8.05 1.31
C LEU A 701 -28.12 8.86 0.72
N THR A 702 -27.67 8.57 -0.52
CA THR A 702 -26.59 9.34 -1.17
C THR A 702 -26.97 10.82 -1.30
N LYS A 703 -28.24 11.13 -1.55
CA LYS A 703 -28.74 12.50 -1.61
C LYS A 703 -28.73 13.19 -0.24
N SER A 704 -29.13 12.50 0.85
CA SER A 704 -29.05 13.09 2.20
C SER A 704 -27.61 13.18 2.74
N MET A 705 -26.69 12.39 2.18
CA MET A 705 -25.24 12.49 2.34
C MET A 705 -24.58 13.54 1.41
N CYS A 706 -25.36 14.31 0.63
CA CYS A 706 -24.86 15.30 -0.33
C CYS A 706 -23.88 14.76 -1.40
N TRP A 707 -23.94 13.46 -1.71
CA TRP A 707 -23.17 12.86 -2.81
C TRP A 707 -23.83 13.16 -4.16
N GLU A 708 -23.02 13.63 -5.10
CA GLU A 708 -23.41 13.93 -6.48
C GLU A 708 -23.49 12.62 -7.28
N LEU A 709 -24.66 12.25 -7.83
CA LEU A 709 -24.74 11.23 -8.88
C LEU A 709 -24.28 11.87 -10.20
N VAL A 710 -23.01 11.69 -10.53
CA VAL A 710 -22.35 12.29 -11.71
C VAL A 710 -22.88 11.67 -12.99
N THR A 711 -23.02 10.34 -13.02
CA THR A 711 -23.56 9.64 -14.19
C THR A 711 -23.96 8.20 -13.86
N ILE A 712 -24.81 7.61 -14.72
CA ILE A 712 -24.97 6.17 -14.88
C ILE A 712 -24.56 5.83 -16.32
N ARG A 713 -23.80 4.74 -16.49
CA ARG A 713 -23.38 4.23 -17.80
C ARG A 713 -23.58 2.72 -17.88
N LYS A 714 -23.85 2.21 -19.08
CA LYS A 714 -23.99 0.78 -19.37
C LYS A 714 -22.77 0.27 -20.12
N ASP A 715 -22.17 -0.81 -19.64
CA ASP A 715 -21.23 -1.60 -20.42
C ASP A 715 -22.06 -2.57 -21.27
N ARG A 716 -22.11 -2.33 -22.60
CA ARG A 716 -22.86 -3.16 -23.54
C ARG A 716 -22.23 -4.55 -23.72
N LEU A 717 -20.90 -4.66 -23.61
CA LEU A 717 -20.18 -5.93 -23.80
C LEU A 717 -20.45 -6.87 -22.61
N ASN A 718 -20.31 -6.36 -21.39
CA ASN A 718 -20.57 -7.15 -20.18
C ASN A 718 -22.05 -7.19 -19.75
N SER A 719 -22.94 -6.47 -20.45
CA SER A 719 -24.37 -6.35 -20.13
C SER A 719 -24.68 -5.90 -18.69
N VAL A 720 -23.89 -4.94 -18.18
CA VAL A 720 -24.03 -4.35 -16.85
C VAL A 720 -24.17 -2.83 -16.90
N GLY A 721 -24.45 -2.21 -15.75
CA GLY A 721 -24.38 -0.76 -15.59
C GLY A 721 -23.72 -0.37 -14.27
N ALA A 722 -23.00 0.75 -14.30
CA ALA A 722 -22.33 1.34 -13.15
C ALA A 722 -22.86 2.76 -12.89
N ALA A 723 -23.08 3.06 -11.62
CA ALA A 723 -23.41 4.38 -11.09
C ALA A 723 -22.14 5.02 -10.52
N PHE A 724 -21.94 6.29 -10.83
CA PHE A 724 -20.76 7.05 -10.47
C PHE A 724 -21.17 8.18 -9.53
N PHE A 725 -20.93 7.98 -8.24
CA PHE A 725 -21.16 9.00 -7.22
C PHE A 725 -19.87 9.75 -6.92
N ARG A 726 -20.00 11.01 -6.47
CA ARG A 726 -18.88 11.85 -6.06
C ARG A 726 -19.15 12.51 -4.71
N LYS A 727 -18.20 12.39 -3.80
CA LYS A 727 -18.24 13.03 -2.47
C LYS A 727 -18.13 14.57 -2.63
N PRO A 728 -18.87 15.38 -1.85
CA PRO A 728 -18.78 16.84 -1.95
C PRO A 728 -17.38 17.38 -1.64
N ILE A 729 -17.13 18.63 -2.09
CA ILE A 729 -15.87 19.38 -1.90
C ILE A 729 -15.99 20.58 -0.96
N SER A 730 -17.20 20.88 -0.49
CA SER A 730 -17.47 21.94 0.49
C SER A 730 -18.60 21.52 1.44
N ASN A 731 -18.76 22.25 2.55
CA ASN A 731 -19.80 21.98 3.54
C ASN A 731 -21.17 22.61 3.19
N GLU A 732 -21.27 23.40 2.12
CA GLU A 732 -22.49 24.16 1.75
C GLU A 732 -23.75 23.29 1.77
N CYS A 733 -23.71 22.13 1.10
CA CYS A 733 -24.83 21.20 1.08
C CYS A 733 -25.10 20.57 2.47
N TYR A 734 -24.07 20.26 3.26
CA TYR A 734 -24.23 19.69 4.62
C TYR A 734 -24.94 20.66 5.57
N ASP A 735 -24.62 21.95 5.46
CA ASP A 735 -25.19 23.01 6.28
C ASP A 735 -26.60 23.44 5.79
N SER A 736 -26.88 23.31 4.49
CA SER A 736 -28.22 23.58 3.92
C SER A 736 -29.24 22.44 4.07
N ARG A 737 -28.91 21.32 4.74
CA ARG A 737 -29.82 20.18 4.88
C ARG A 737 -30.98 20.47 5.83
N GLN A 738 -32.20 20.43 5.30
CA GLN A 738 -33.44 20.50 6.10
C GLN A 738 -33.53 19.36 7.12
N GLN A 739 -33.22 18.12 6.71
CA GLN A 739 -33.18 16.95 7.58
C GLN A 739 -31.72 16.51 7.78
N LYS A 740 -31.25 16.55 9.02
CA LYS A 740 -29.88 16.16 9.40
C LYS A 740 -29.76 14.64 9.65
N ALA A 741 -30.20 13.84 8.68
CA ALA A 741 -30.17 12.38 8.71
C ALA A 741 -29.45 11.84 7.45
N PRO A 742 -28.25 11.23 7.57
CA PRO A 742 -27.49 11.00 8.80
C PRO A 742 -26.96 12.32 9.41
N PRO A 743 -26.71 12.37 10.73
CA PRO A 743 -26.17 13.56 11.41
C PRO A 743 -24.73 13.87 10.96
N LEU A 744 -24.22 15.05 11.34
CA LEU A 744 -22.77 15.27 11.34
C LEU A 744 -22.16 14.59 12.57
N CYS A 745 -20.92 14.14 12.46
CA CYS A 745 -20.17 13.61 13.60
C CYS A 745 -19.84 14.73 14.60
N ARG A 746 -19.53 14.33 15.83
CA ARG A 746 -19.15 15.26 16.91
C ARG A 746 -17.71 15.75 16.69
N GLU A 747 -17.33 16.88 17.28
CA GLU A 747 -15.97 17.43 17.14
C GLU A 747 -14.92 16.61 17.92
N ASP A 748 -15.37 15.81 18.88
CA ASP A 748 -14.58 14.82 19.64
C ASP A 748 -14.44 13.45 18.93
N ASP A 749 -15.15 13.20 17.82
CA ASP A 749 -15.00 11.99 17.01
C ASP A 749 -13.90 12.16 15.95
N ASP A 750 -12.66 11.85 16.32
CA ASP A 750 -11.53 11.88 15.40
C ASP A 750 -11.77 10.91 14.21
N PRO A 751 -11.77 11.39 12.95
CA PRO A 751 -12.07 10.56 11.80
C PRO A 751 -10.92 9.61 11.39
N ASP A 752 -9.71 9.85 11.88
CA ASP A 752 -8.50 9.16 11.44
C ASP A 752 -8.12 7.99 12.34
N VAL A 753 -8.46 8.05 13.63
CA VAL A 753 -8.41 6.90 14.55
C VAL A 753 -9.38 5.80 14.07
N ALA A 754 -8.87 4.58 13.90
CA ALA A 754 -9.64 3.48 13.30
C ALA A 754 -9.45 2.10 13.96
N TRP A 755 -8.38 1.86 14.73
CA TRP A 755 -8.13 0.56 15.35
C TRP A 755 -9.14 0.27 16.47
N TYR A 756 -9.91 -0.82 16.33
CA TYR A 756 -11.04 -1.21 17.20
C TYR A 756 -12.09 -0.12 17.48
N VAL A 757 -12.20 0.89 16.61
CA VAL A 757 -13.24 1.94 16.73
C VAL A 757 -14.54 1.46 16.09
N SER A 758 -15.64 1.45 16.85
CA SER A 758 -16.98 1.12 16.32
C SER A 758 -17.42 2.10 15.22
N LEU A 759 -18.15 1.60 14.21
CA LEU A 759 -18.72 2.43 13.16
C LEU A 759 -19.64 3.51 13.73
N GLN A 760 -19.54 4.70 13.15
CA GLN A 760 -20.35 5.86 13.53
C GLN A 760 -21.29 6.22 12.40
N SER A 761 -22.61 6.18 12.65
CA SER A 761 -23.65 6.52 11.66
C SER A 761 -23.81 8.04 11.49
N CYS A 762 -22.71 8.72 11.17
CA CYS A 762 -22.61 10.16 11.02
C CYS A 762 -21.63 10.55 9.89
N MET A 763 -21.57 11.83 9.54
CA MET A 763 -20.61 12.37 8.56
C MET A 763 -19.68 13.41 9.16
N HIS A 764 -18.37 13.25 8.99
CA HIS A 764 -17.40 14.32 9.25
C HIS A 764 -17.54 15.45 8.20
N ARG A 765 -17.26 16.69 8.63
CA ARG A 765 -17.20 17.84 7.72
C ARG A 765 -16.09 17.66 6.67
N VAL A 766 -16.25 18.34 5.53
CA VAL A 766 -15.16 18.51 4.57
C VAL A 766 -14.18 19.55 5.13
N PRO A 767 -12.86 19.26 5.19
CA PRO A 767 -11.82 20.23 5.51
C PRO A 767 -11.92 21.50 4.68
N THR A 768 -11.89 22.67 5.32
CA THR A 768 -11.95 23.98 4.64
C THR A 768 -10.73 24.84 4.87
N GLU A 769 -9.97 24.60 5.94
CA GLU A 769 -8.79 25.40 6.24
C GLU A 769 -7.65 25.04 5.29
N ALA A 770 -7.03 26.05 4.67
CA ALA A 770 -6.04 25.85 3.59
C ALA A 770 -4.72 25.16 4.02
N SER A 771 -4.60 24.84 5.31
CA SER A 771 -3.49 24.09 5.91
C SER A 771 -3.93 22.80 6.62
N GLU A 772 -5.17 22.37 6.39
CA GLU A 772 -5.82 21.18 6.93
C GLU A 772 -5.80 20.04 5.89
N ARG A 773 -5.53 18.81 6.35
CA ARG A 773 -5.37 17.63 5.48
C ARG A 773 -6.68 17.28 4.76
N GLY A 774 -6.67 17.41 3.43
CA GLY A 774 -7.81 17.11 2.57
C GLY A 774 -8.63 18.34 2.13
N SER A 775 -8.22 19.55 2.54
CA SER A 775 -8.74 20.83 1.98
C SER A 775 -8.34 21.03 0.52
N ARG A 776 -7.25 20.35 0.10
CA ARG A 776 -6.75 20.28 -1.27
C ARG A 776 -6.48 18.82 -1.63
N TRP A 777 -6.54 18.51 -2.92
CA TRP A 777 -6.05 17.22 -3.42
C TRP A 777 -4.52 17.12 -3.31
N PRO A 778 -3.96 15.89 -3.25
CA PRO A 778 -2.53 15.67 -3.44
C PRO A 778 -2.07 16.14 -4.83
N GLU A 779 -0.76 16.32 -5.00
CA GLU A 779 -0.12 16.44 -6.31
C GLU A 779 -0.47 15.25 -7.22
N GLU A 780 -0.36 15.39 -8.53
CA GLU A 780 -0.57 14.25 -9.44
C GLU A 780 0.54 13.19 -9.29
N TRP A 781 0.21 11.93 -9.59
CA TRP A 781 1.21 10.87 -9.74
C TRP A 781 2.06 11.13 -10.99
N PRO A 782 3.40 10.92 -10.94
CA PRO A 782 4.19 10.39 -9.83
C PRO A 782 4.77 11.46 -8.87
N ARG A 783 4.45 12.75 -9.02
CA ARG A 783 5.03 13.84 -8.18
C ARG A 783 4.74 13.66 -6.70
N ARG A 784 3.50 13.30 -6.33
CA ARG A 784 3.09 13.06 -4.93
C ARG A 784 3.99 12.09 -4.16
N LEU A 785 4.68 11.16 -4.84
CA LEU A 785 5.61 10.22 -4.20
C LEU A 785 6.81 10.91 -3.51
N ARG A 786 7.25 12.06 -4.03
CA ARG A 786 8.45 12.80 -3.58
C ARG A 786 8.15 14.17 -2.98
N THR A 787 6.95 14.71 -3.17
CA THR A 787 6.56 16.03 -2.63
C THR A 787 6.02 15.90 -1.20
N PRO A 788 6.57 16.63 -0.21
CA PRO A 788 5.99 16.71 1.13
C PRO A 788 4.54 17.24 1.06
N PRO A 789 3.55 16.61 1.73
CA PRO A 789 2.17 17.09 1.69
C PRO A 789 2.00 18.49 2.26
N HIS A 790 1.18 19.32 1.61
CA HIS A 790 0.99 20.76 1.88
C HIS A 790 0.55 21.12 3.31
N TRP A 791 0.06 20.14 4.08
CA TRP A 791 -0.41 20.29 5.46
C TRP A 791 0.66 19.91 6.50
N LEU A 792 1.81 19.37 6.08
CA LEU A 792 2.99 19.26 6.95
C LEU A 792 3.57 20.66 7.18
N LYS A 793 3.68 21.06 8.45
CA LYS A 793 4.12 22.39 8.86
C LYS A 793 5.53 22.29 9.44
N SER A 794 6.47 23.12 8.97
CA SER A 794 7.83 23.18 9.53
C SER A 794 7.87 23.63 10.99
N SER A 795 6.76 24.15 11.53
CA SER A 795 6.58 24.41 12.97
C SER A 795 6.25 23.18 13.81
N LYS A 796 6.03 22.01 13.18
CA LYS A 796 5.93 20.70 13.83
C LYS A 796 7.19 19.89 13.53
N LEU A 797 7.68 19.17 14.54
CA LEU A 797 8.71 18.17 14.33
C LEU A 797 8.11 16.90 13.69
N GLY A 798 8.89 16.24 12.85
CA GLY A 798 8.65 14.89 12.34
C GLY A 798 9.14 13.80 13.30
N VAL A 799 9.05 12.55 12.86
CA VAL A 799 9.36 11.36 13.67
C VAL A 799 10.84 11.28 14.06
N TYR A 800 11.75 11.79 13.23
CA TYR A 800 13.19 11.84 13.53
C TYR A 800 13.65 13.23 14.02
N GLY A 801 12.72 14.07 14.49
CA GLY A 801 13.02 15.31 15.22
C GLY A 801 13.40 16.53 14.36
N LYS A 802 13.40 16.42 13.02
CA LYS A 802 13.53 17.57 12.10
C LYS A 802 12.18 18.24 11.85
N PRO A 803 12.09 19.45 11.24
CA PRO A 803 10.82 19.99 10.76
C PRO A 803 10.13 19.00 9.81
N ALA A 804 8.83 18.77 9.98
CA ALA A 804 8.14 17.63 9.35
C ALA A 804 8.30 17.51 7.80
N PRO A 805 8.31 18.59 6.99
CA PRO A 805 8.58 18.49 5.54
C PRO A 805 10.02 18.08 5.21
N ASP A 806 10.99 18.54 6.01
CA ASP A 806 12.41 18.21 5.85
C ASP A 806 12.69 16.77 6.31
N ASP A 807 11.96 16.31 7.33
CA ASP A 807 12.04 14.95 7.88
C ASP A 807 11.53 13.90 6.88
N PHE A 808 10.37 14.15 6.26
CA PHE A 808 9.83 13.39 5.13
C PHE A 808 10.83 13.29 3.96
N THR A 809 11.54 14.40 3.68
CA THR A 809 12.52 14.46 2.58
C THR A 809 13.80 13.70 2.92
N ALA A 810 14.25 13.79 4.18
CA ALA A 810 15.40 13.05 4.69
C ALA A 810 15.14 11.53 4.76
N ASP A 811 13.94 11.11 5.17
CA ASP A 811 13.49 9.71 5.11
C ASP A 811 13.59 9.15 3.67
N TYR A 812 13.08 9.89 2.68
CA TYR A 812 13.11 9.44 1.30
C TYR A 812 14.55 9.25 0.78
N GLU A 813 15.42 10.22 1.02
CA GLU A 813 16.82 10.16 0.57
C GLU A 813 17.72 9.27 1.46
N HIS A 814 17.25 8.85 2.63
CA HIS A 814 17.83 7.75 3.42
C HIS A 814 17.46 6.40 2.80
N TRP A 815 16.17 6.10 2.65
CA TRP A 815 15.71 4.80 2.15
C TRP A 815 16.13 4.53 0.71
N LYS A 816 16.07 5.55 -0.16
CA LYS A 816 16.58 5.48 -1.54
C LYS A 816 18.07 5.11 -1.58
N ARG A 817 18.87 5.61 -0.63
CA ARG A 817 20.31 5.31 -0.51
C ARG A 817 20.54 3.91 0.07
N VAL A 818 19.87 3.54 1.16
CA VAL A 818 19.98 2.21 1.79
C VAL A 818 19.58 1.11 0.81
N VAL A 819 18.46 1.29 0.09
CA VAL A 819 18.01 0.32 -0.91
C VAL A 819 19.02 0.19 -2.05
N SER A 820 19.42 1.30 -2.67
CA SER A 820 20.31 1.26 -3.84
C SER A 820 21.76 0.84 -3.53
N MET A 821 22.33 1.29 -2.41
CA MET A 821 23.74 1.03 -2.07
C MET A 821 23.95 -0.24 -1.23
N SER A 822 22.95 -0.69 -0.47
CA SER A 822 23.11 -1.81 0.47
C SER A 822 22.17 -2.97 0.16
N TYR A 823 20.87 -2.74 -0.03
CA TYR A 823 19.92 -3.86 -0.17
C TYR A 823 19.98 -4.55 -1.54
N LEU A 824 20.09 -3.77 -2.64
CA LEU A 824 20.06 -4.32 -4.00
C LEU A 824 21.25 -5.22 -4.33
N ALA A 825 22.43 -4.93 -3.77
CA ALA A 825 23.67 -5.68 -4.06
C ALA A 825 24.19 -6.48 -2.85
N GLY A 826 24.00 -6.02 -1.61
CA GLY A 826 24.68 -6.53 -0.43
C GLY A 826 23.97 -7.64 0.35
N LEU A 827 22.67 -7.88 0.12
CA LEU A 827 21.87 -8.83 0.91
C LEU A 827 21.64 -10.20 0.25
N GLY A 828 22.15 -10.43 -0.97
CA GLY A 828 21.95 -11.71 -1.67
C GLY A 828 20.48 -12.04 -1.99
N ILE A 829 19.62 -11.03 -2.10
CA ILE A 829 18.19 -11.17 -2.41
C ILE A 829 18.01 -11.13 -3.94
N GLU A 830 17.33 -12.13 -4.49
CA GLU A 830 16.92 -12.15 -5.89
C GLU A 830 15.71 -11.22 -6.12
N TRP A 831 15.95 -9.89 -6.14
CA TRP A 831 14.91 -8.87 -6.24
C TRP A 831 13.85 -9.08 -7.35
N PRO A 832 14.16 -9.62 -8.55
CA PRO A 832 13.14 -9.95 -9.56
C PRO A 832 12.10 -11.01 -9.13
N LYS A 833 12.39 -11.82 -8.12
CA LYS A 833 11.47 -12.81 -7.55
C LYS A 833 10.59 -12.26 -6.42
N VAL A 834 10.93 -11.09 -5.87
CA VAL A 834 10.13 -10.41 -4.84
C VAL A 834 8.96 -9.69 -5.52
N ARG A 835 7.72 -9.94 -5.07
CA ARG A 835 6.53 -9.24 -5.58
C ARG A 835 5.65 -8.69 -4.46
N ASN A 836 5.37 -9.50 -3.45
CA ASN A 836 4.62 -9.16 -2.25
C ASN A 836 5.60 -8.80 -1.13
N ALA A 837 5.75 -7.51 -0.84
CA ALA A 837 6.57 -7.05 0.28
C ALA A 837 5.71 -6.41 1.38
N MET A 838 6.26 -6.33 2.59
CA MET A 838 5.70 -5.56 3.70
C MET A 838 6.83 -4.81 4.41
N ASP A 839 6.58 -3.53 4.67
CA ASP A 839 7.33 -2.72 5.62
C ASP A 839 6.56 -2.79 6.94
N MET A 840 7.06 -3.59 7.89
CA MET A 840 6.37 -3.91 9.13
C MET A 840 6.27 -2.71 10.07
N ARG A 841 7.11 -1.68 9.86
CA ARG A 841 7.14 -0.44 10.66
C ARG A 841 7.46 0.76 9.79
N ALA A 842 6.52 1.09 8.91
CA ALA A 842 6.66 2.17 7.95
C ALA A 842 6.51 3.54 8.63
N VAL A 843 7.51 4.42 8.48
CA VAL A 843 7.41 5.82 8.91
C VAL A 843 6.76 6.65 7.81
N TYR A 844 7.51 7.32 6.94
CA TYR A 844 6.90 8.08 5.83
C TYR A 844 6.73 7.24 4.55
N GLY A 845 6.82 5.91 4.63
CA GLY A 845 6.76 5.00 3.48
C GLY A 845 7.99 5.08 2.56
N GLY A 846 9.13 5.56 3.07
CA GLY A 846 10.34 5.77 2.28
C GLY A 846 10.91 4.50 1.65
N PHE A 847 10.88 3.37 2.36
CA PHE A 847 11.28 2.06 1.82
C PHE A 847 10.43 1.67 0.60
N ALA A 848 9.10 1.75 0.71
CA ALA A 848 8.19 1.52 -0.42
C ALA A 848 8.39 2.52 -1.57
N ALA A 849 8.69 3.79 -1.25
CA ALA A 849 9.00 4.81 -2.25
C ALA A 849 10.36 4.60 -2.95
N ALA A 850 11.30 3.88 -2.33
CA ALA A 850 12.57 3.48 -2.90
C ALA A 850 12.47 2.22 -3.79
N LEU A 851 11.60 1.27 -3.45
CA LEU A 851 11.34 0.07 -4.27
C LEU A 851 10.40 0.31 -5.47
N LYS A 852 9.85 1.54 -5.62
CA LYS A 852 8.79 1.89 -6.58
C LYS A 852 9.07 1.51 -8.04
N ASP A 853 10.33 1.50 -8.48
CA ASP A 853 10.69 1.19 -9.87
C ASP A 853 10.88 -0.31 -10.14
N LEU A 854 10.87 -1.17 -9.10
CA LEU A 854 11.06 -2.63 -9.20
C LEU A 854 9.78 -3.43 -9.44
N LYS A 855 8.63 -2.76 -9.60
CA LYS A 855 7.28 -3.39 -9.70
C LYS A 855 6.88 -4.24 -8.47
N ILE A 856 7.56 -4.06 -7.33
CA ILE A 856 7.15 -4.60 -6.03
C ILE A 856 5.96 -3.78 -5.49
N TRP A 857 5.02 -4.41 -4.80
CA TRP A 857 4.07 -3.68 -3.94
C TRP A 857 4.42 -3.91 -2.48
N VAL A 858 4.21 -2.90 -1.64
CA VAL A 858 4.57 -2.92 -0.23
C VAL A 858 3.33 -2.63 0.61
N MET A 859 2.96 -3.56 1.51
CA MET A 859 2.09 -3.23 2.64
C MET A 859 2.89 -2.37 3.61
N ASN A 860 2.55 -1.09 3.74
CA ASN A 860 3.16 -0.22 4.75
C ASN A 860 2.34 -0.35 6.04
N VAL A 861 2.90 -0.97 7.08
CA VAL A 861 2.23 -1.10 8.38
C VAL A 861 2.67 0.06 9.28
N VAL A 862 1.69 0.71 9.92
CA VAL A 862 1.94 1.76 10.90
C VAL A 862 1.42 1.28 12.26
N ASP A 863 2.30 1.17 13.24
CA ASP A 863 1.98 0.59 14.54
C ASP A 863 1.01 1.52 15.30
N VAL A 864 0.03 0.95 15.99
CA VAL A 864 -1.06 1.71 16.68
C VAL A 864 -0.59 2.63 17.81
N ASP A 865 0.62 2.43 18.31
CA ASP A 865 1.31 3.25 19.31
C ASP A 865 2.39 4.19 18.70
N SER A 866 2.56 4.17 17.38
CA SER A 866 3.50 5.03 16.66
C SER A 866 2.88 6.39 16.25
N PRO A 867 3.70 7.42 15.93
CA PRO A 867 3.20 8.70 15.46
C PRO A 867 2.38 8.57 14.17
N GLU A 868 1.32 9.37 14.02
CA GLU A 868 0.38 9.21 12.90
C GLU A 868 0.98 9.58 11.54
N THR A 869 1.58 8.59 10.86
CA THR A 869 2.19 8.74 9.53
C THR A 869 1.39 8.13 8.40
N LEU A 870 0.47 7.19 8.67
CA LEU A 870 -0.30 6.51 7.63
C LEU A 870 -1.05 7.45 6.65
N PRO A 871 -1.64 8.58 7.09
CA PRO A 871 -2.22 9.56 6.17
C PRO A 871 -1.19 10.11 5.17
N ILE A 872 0.07 10.28 5.58
CA ILE A 872 1.17 10.77 4.74
C ILE A 872 1.54 9.72 3.68
N ILE A 873 1.59 8.44 4.05
CA ILE A 873 1.86 7.33 3.12
C ILE A 873 0.80 7.31 2.00
N TYR A 874 -0.48 7.54 2.34
CA TYR A 874 -1.55 7.69 1.36
C TYR A 874 -1.48 8.99 0.54
N GLU A 875 -1.05 10.12 1.13
CA GLU A 875 -0.74 11.33 0.34
C GLU A 875 0.33 11.04 -0.73
N ARG A 876 1.35 10.21 -0.42
CA ARG A 876 2.41 9.81 -1.38
C ARG A 876 1.92 8.97 -2.56
N GLY A 877 0.67 8.49 -2.56
CA GLY A 877 0.18 7.58 -3.60
C GLY A 877 0.62 6.12 -3.39
N LEU A 878 0.92 5.77 -2.14
CA LEU A 878 1.13 4.42 -1.63
C LEU A 878 -0.12 3.99 -0.81
N PHE A 879 -0.13 2.79 -0.26
CA PHE A 879 -1.15 2.34 0.70
C PHE A 879 -0.51 1.71 1.93
N GLY A 880 -1.28 1.54 2.99
CA GLY A 880 -0.86 0.89 4.22
C GLY A 880 -2.04 0.57 5.13
N ILE A 881 -1.75 0.17 6.36
CA ILE A 881 -2.76 -0.25 7.34
C ILE A 881 -2.28 0.06 8.77
N TYR A 882 -3.20 0.37 9.68
CA TYR A 882 -2.91 0.37 11.12
C TYR A 882 -2.91 -1.06 11.65
N HIS A 883 -1.96 -1.40 12.53
CA HIS A 883 -1.89 -2.73 13.16
C HIS A 883 -1.21 -2.68 14.53
N ASP A 884 -1.54 -3.64 15.38
CA ASP A 884 -0.80 -3.95 16.60
C ASP A 884 -0.08 -5.28 16.43
N TRP A 885 1.25 -5.28 16.39
CA TRP A 885 2.04 -6.51 16.20
C TRP A 885 2.04 -7.45 17.41
N CYS A 886 1.43 -7.04 18.54
CA CYS A 886 1.09 -7.99 19.60
C CYS A 886 -0.08 -8.93 19.21
N GLU A 887 -0.73 -8.71 18.05
CA GLU A 887 -1.85 -9.49 17.52
C GLU A 887 -1.57 -10.21 16.18
N SER A 888 -2.41 -11.21 15.86
CA SER A 888 -2.49 -11.86 14.54
C SER A 888 -2.77 -10.91 13.35
N PHE A 889 -1.89 -10.72 12.35
CA PHE A 889 -2.18 -9.88 11.17
C PHE A 889 -3.32 -10.48 10.32
N SER A 890 -4.19 -9.60 9.77
CA SER A 890 -5.40 -9.95 9.01
C SER A 890 -5.14 -10.45 7.57
N THR A 891 -4.24 -11.42 7.42
CA THR A 891 -3.83 -12.02 6.15
C THR A 891 -3.69 -13.54 6.24
N TYR A 892 -3.74 -14.20 5.09
CA TYR A 892 -3.50 -15.64 4.96
C TYR A 892 -2.03 -15.99 5.23
N PRO A 893 -1.73 -17.20 5.74
CA PRO A 893 -0.37 -17.69 5.81
C PRO A 893 0.33 -17.71 4.45
N ARG A 894 1.67 -17.56 4.44
CA ARG A 894 2.52 -17.61 3.23
C ARG A 894 2.15 -16.55 2.18
N THR A 895 1.88 -15.32 2.63
CA THR A 895 1.51 -14.18 1.78
C THR A 895 2.71 -13.45 1.17
N TYR A 896 3.76 -13.18 1.96
CA TYR A 896 4.82 -12.25 1.58
C TYR A 896 6.10 -12.96 1.11
N ASP A 897 6.78 -12.36 0.14
CA ASP A 897 8.11 -12.77 -0.35
C ASP A 897 9.23 -12.04 0.41
N LEU A 898 8.93 -10.84 0.93
CA LEU A 898 9.87 -10.01 1.69
C LEU A 898 9.15 -9.33 2.86
N LEU A 899 9.67 -9.53 4.07
CA LEU A 899 9.33 -8.73 5.25
C LEU A 899 10.52 -7.81 5.60
N HIS A 900 10.25 -6.56 5.94
CA HIS A 900 11.22 -5.57 6.34
C HIS A 900 10.83 -4.96 7.69
N ALA A 901 11.75 -4.93 8.66
CA ALA A 901 11.52 -4.42 10.01
C ALA A 901 12.66 -3.49 10.45
N ASP A 902 12.38 -2.19 10.60
CA ASP A 902 13.32 -1.17 11.08
C ASP A 902 12.88 -0.67 12.47
N LYS A 903 13.68 -1.00 13.50
CA LYS A 903 13.44 -0.72 14.93
C LYS A 903 12.09 -1.24 15.47
N LEU A 904 11.56 -2.31 14.88
CA LEU A 904 10.30 -2.94 15.30
C LEU A 904 10.46 -3.66 16.64
N PHE A 905 11.40 -4.61 16.74
CA PHE A 905 11.47 -5.52 17.88
C PHE A 905 11.97 -4.83 19.16
N SER A 906 12.84 -3.81 19.06
CA SER A 906 13.20 -2.95 20.20
C SER A 906 12.02 -2.13 20.73
N THR A 907 11.10 -1.72 19.86
CA THR A 907 9.86 -1.02 20.25
C THR A 907 8.89 -2.00 20.92
N LEU A 908 8.55 -3.11 20.25
CA LEU A 908 7.52 -4.07 20.72
C LEU A 908 7.87 -4.76 22.05
N LYS A 909 9.16 -4.96 22.36
CA LYS A 909 9.64 -5.57 23.61
C LYS A 909 9.12 -4.92 24.90
N GLN A 910 8.66 -3.68 24.83
CA GLN A 910 8.08 -2.96 25.97
C GLN A 910 6.61 -3.33 26.22
N ARG A 911 5.98 -4.05 25.29
CA ARG A 911 4.53 -4.37 25.28
C ARG A 911 4.25 -5.87 25.20
N CYS A 912 4.99 -6.63 24.39
CA CYS A 912 4.76 -8.06 24.20
C CYS A 912 6.06 -8.84 23.90
N SER A 913 5.99 -10.17 24.01
CA SER A 913 7.12 -11.07 23.76
C SER A 913 7.51 -11.11 22.29
N VAL A 914 8.82 -11.21 22.00
CA VAL A 914 9.34 -11.34 20.63
C VAL A 914 8.94 -12.67 19.97
N ILE A 915 8.80 -13.76 20.75
CA ILE A 915 8.56 -15.09 20.19
C ILE A 915 7.25 -15.17 19.37
N PRO A 916 6.07 -14.73 19.87
CA PRO A 916 4.85 -14.69 19.06
C PRO A 916 4.95 -13.79 17.81
N VAL A 917 5.71 -12.68 17.88
CA VAL A 917 5.94 -11.81 16.70
C VAL A 917 6.77 -12.54 15.64
N VAL A 918 7.79 -13.31 16.04
CA VAL A 918 8.59 -14.14 15.13
C VAL A 918 7.78 -15.33 14.58
N VAL A 919 6.84 -15.90 15.36
CA VAL A 919 5.88 -16.90 14.89
C VAL A 919 4.90 -16.32 13.86
N GLU A 920 4.43 -15.09 14.05
CA GLU A 920 3.60 -14.39 13.06
C GLU A 920 4.37 -14.07 11.78
N VAL A 921 5.63 -13.62 11.91
CA VAL A 921 6.58 -13.45 10.80
C VAL A 921 6.75 -14.75 10.02
N ASP A 922 6.91 -15.90 10.69
CA ASP A 922 6.89 -17.20 9.99
C ASP A 922 5.53 -17.47 9.34
N ARG A 923 4.41 -17.26 10.04
CA ARG A 923 3.07 -17.53 9.47
C ARG A 923 2.85 -16.79 8.16
N ILE A 924 3.16 -15.48 8.09
CA ILE A 924 2.85 -14.64 6.92
C ILE A 924 3.92 -14.69 5.83
N LEU A 925 5.18 -15.07 6.14
CA LEU A 925 6.24 -15.19 5.14
C LEU A 925 6.19 -16.56 4.42
N ARG A 926 6.41 -16.54 3.10
CA ARG A 926 6.53 -17.74 2.26
C ARG A 926 7.79 -18.53 2.61
N PRO A 927 7.80 -19.87 2.49
CA PRO A 927 9.04 -20.63 2.40
C PRO A 927 9.88 -20.11 1.23
N GLY A 928 11.14 -19.77 1.50
CA GLY A 928 12.04 -19.05 0.60
C GLY A 928 11.90 -17.53 0.61
N GLY A 929 10.92 -16.99 1.32
CA GLY A 929 10.79 -15.56 1.55
C GLY A 929 11.92 -15.06 2.44
N LYS A 930 12.22 -13.76 2.31
CA LYS A 930 13.31 -13.09 3.00
C LYS A 930 12.78 -12.22 4.14
N LEU A 931 13.52 -12.14 5.24
CA LEU A 931 13.29 -11.19 6.33
C LEU A 931 14.53 -10.30 6.46
N ILE A 932 14.34 -8.98 6.38
CA ILE A 932 15.36 -7.98 6.72
C ILE A 932 14.99 -7.36 8.06
N VAL A 933 15.89 -7.46 9.05
CA VAL A 933 15.76 -6.79 10.35
C VAL A 933 16.90 -5.78 10.51
N ARG A 934 16.57 -4.52 10.78
CA ARG A 934 17.50 -3.48 11.23
C ARG A 934 17.07 -3.03 12.62
N ASP A 935 17.86 -3.35 13.64
CA ASP A 935 17.49 -3.05 15.02
C ASP A 935 18.72 -2.76 15.90
N GLU A 936 18.54 -2.65 17.23
CA GLU A 936 19.67 -2.73 18.16
C GLU A 936 20.37 -4.09 18.06
N GLN A 937 21.71 -4.10 18.13
CA GLN A 937 22.54 -5.31 17.98
C GLN A 937 22.04 -6.48 18.85
N LYS A 938 21.69 -6.23 20.12
CA LYS A 938 21.22 -7.25 21.06
C LYS A 938 19.89 -7.87 20.64
N VAL A 939 18.99 -7.04 20.11
CA VAL A 939 17.67 -7.46 19.62
C VAL A 939 17.82 -8.27 18.33
N VAL A 940 18.75 -7.87 17.46
CA VAL A 940 19.09 -8.64 16.25
C VAL A 940 19.65 -10.02 16.61
N SER A 941 20.55 -10.14 17.60
CA SER A 941 21.06 -11.45 18.06
C SER A 941 19.97 -12.35 18.67
N GLU A 942 18.99 -11.78 19.38
CA GLU A 942 17.87 -12.54 19.93
C GLU A 942 16.92 -13.05 18.84
N VAL A 943 16.57 -12.19 17.87
CA VAL A 943 15.78 -12.60 16.71
C VAL A 943 16.53 -13.67 15.90
N GLU A 944 17.85 -13.56 15.75
CA GLU A 944 18.67 -14.60 15.14
C GLU A 944 18.64 -15.93 15.91
N ASP A 945 18.83 -15.93 17.24
CA ASP A 945 18.78 -17.15 18.07
C ASP A 945 17.39 -17.85 17.93
N VAL A 946 16.28 -17.10 17.88
CA VAL A 946 14.93 -17.65 17.64
C VAL A 946 14.78 -18.19 16.21
N LEU A 947 15.17 -17.44 15.17
CA LEU A 947 15.06 -17.88 13.77
C LEU A 947 15.90 -19.13 13.48
N ARG A 948 17.09 -19.24 14.09
CA ARG A 948 17.93 -20.46 13.99
C ARG A 948 17.26 -21.67 14.64
N SER A 949 16.53 -21.48 15.75
CA SER A 949 15.71 -22.55 16.36
C SER A 949 14.54 -23.02 15.48
N LEU A 950 14.05 -22.13 14.61
CA LEU A 950 13.02 -22.43 13.60
C LEU A 950 13.60 -23.06 12.32
N HIS A 951 14.90 -23.40 12.32
CA HIS A 951 15.65 -23.89 11.16
C HIS A 951 15.61 -22.94 9.94
N TRP A 952 15.56 -21.62 10.16
CA TRP A 952 15.76 -20.64 9.09
C TRP A 952 17.25 -20.50 8.74
N GLU A 953 17.53 -20.14 7.49
CA GLU A 953 18.88 -19.82 7.05
C GLU A 953 19.18 -18.34 7.32
N VAL A 954 20.33 -18.08 7.95
CA VAL A 954 20.79 -16.71 8.25
C VAL A 954 22.14 -16.51 7.53
N PRO A 955 22.10 -16.12 6.23
CA PRO A 955 23.31 -15.89 5.43
C PRO A 955 24.05 -14.60 5.78
N LEU A 956 23.38 -13.61 6.40
CA LEU A 956 24.00 -12.34 6.78
C LEU A 956 23.47 -11.85 8.13
N THR A 957 24.39 -11.73 9.09
CA THR A 957 24.26 -10.85 10.25
C THR A 957 25.48 -9.94 10.27
N PHE A 958 25.26 -8.63 10.39
CA PHE A 958 26.30 -7.62 10.54
C PHE A 958 25.93 -6.66 11.67
N SER A 959 26.91 -6.01 12.29
CA SER A 959 26.66 -5.01 13.34
C SER A 959 27.74 -3.95 13.36
N MET A 960 27.34 -2.70 13.60
CA MET A 960 28.22 -1.54 13.64
C MET A 960 27.78 -0.59 14.76
N GLY A 961 28.67 -0.35 15.72
CA GLY A 961 28.33 0.42 16.92
C GLY A 961 27.25 -0.29 17.75
N ARG A 962 26.07 0.34 17.86
CA ARG A 962 24.91 -0.23 18.58
C ARG A 962 23.85 -0.85 17.67
N GLU A 963 24.00 -0.73 16.35
CA GLU A 963 23.00 -1.20 15.38
C GLU A 963 23.41 -2.52 14.74
N GLY A 964 22.44 -3.41 14.53
CA GLY A 964 22.58 -4.64 13.78
C GLY A 964 21.72 -4.62 12.51
N ILE A 965 22.18 -5.35 11.49
CA ILE A 965 21.36 -5.75 10.34
C ILE A 965 21.45 -7.26 10.16
N LEU A 966 20.31 -7.88 9.93
CA LEU A 966 20.12 -9.31 9.73
C LEU A 966 19.30 -9.51 8.45
N CYS A 967 19.74 -10.44 7.60
CA CYS A 967 18.96 -10.95 6.48
C CYS A 967 18.86 -12.48 6.60
N ALA A 968 17.63 -12.98 6.69
CA ALA A 968 17.31 -14.41 6.81
C ALA A 968 16.44 -14.90 5.65
N GLU A 969 16.54 -16.18 5.31
CA GLU A 969 15.60 -16.91 4.44
C GLU A 969 14.84 -17.97 5.26
N LYS A 970 13.52 -17.98 5.11
CA LYS A 970 12.68 -19.01 5.71
C LYS A 970 12.82 -20.34 4.98
N SER A 971 13.13 -21.41 5.71
CA SER A 971 13.18 -22.76 5.13
C SER A 971 11.78 -23.37 4.98
N ASP A 972 11.71 -24.51 4.29
CA ASP A 972 10.49 -25.32 4.16
C ASP A 972 10.23 -26.18 5.43
N TRP A 973 11.00 -25.98 6.51
CA TRP A 973 10.94 -26.82 7.72
C TRP A 973 9.66 -26.65 8.53
N ARG A 974 9.22 -27.76 9.12
CA ARG A 974 8.17 -27.84 10.14
C ARG A 974 8.50 -28.94 11.16
N PRO A 975 8.09 -28.77 12.43
CA PRO A 975 8.17 -29.86 13.41
C PRO A 975 7.27 -31.03 12.97
N PRO A 976 7.61 -32.27 13.34
CA PRO A 976 6.78 -33.43 13.03
C PRO A 976 5.40 -33.29 13.68
N GLU A 977 4.38 -33.89 13.06
CA GLU A 977 3.05 -34.00 13.65
C GLU A 977 3.13 -34.79 14.96
N THR A 978 3.10 -34.07 16.09
CA THR A 978 2.88 -34.67 17.40
C THR A 978 1.45 -35.16 17.45
N LEU A 979 1.28 -36.48 17.35
CA LEU A 979 0.05 -37.14 17.79
C LEU A 979 -0.11 -36.86 19.29
N TRP A 980 -0.88 -35.83 19.63
CA TRP A 980 -1.29 -35.55 21.00
C TRP A 980 -2.20 -36.69 21.47
N SER A 981 -1.58 -37.71 22.08
CA SER A 981 -2.29 -38.81 22.72
C SER A 981 -3.07 -38.26 23.91
N SER A 982 -4.39 -38.20 23.76
CA SER A 982 -5.33 -37.74 24.79
C SER A 982 -4.98 -38.36 26.15
N SER A 983 -4.71 -37.49 27.14
CA SER A 983 -4.32 -37.83 28.50
C SER A 983 -5.23 -37.07 29.46
#